data_AF-A0A1Y1WRI8-F1
#
_entry.id   AF-A0A1Y1WRI8-F1
#
_cell.length_a   1.000
_cell.length_b   1.000
_cell.length_c   1.000
_cell.angle_alpha   90.00
_cell.angle_beta   90.00
_cell.angle_gamma   90.00
#
_symmetry.space_group_name_H-M   'P 1'
#
loop_
_entity.id
_entity.type
_entity.pdbx_description
1 polymer ?
#
loop_
_entity_poly.entity_id
_entity_poly.type
_entity_poly.pdbx_seq_one_letter_code
_entity_poly.pdbx_strand_id
1 'polypeptide(L)'
;MINFKNKRFSIFLFLSYLFSLVFAGIELPNCPSDDQYNLMYMYDCSNKSFGEFNVTNYCIRGSILYVFGDNGIPVCGHYFKNYYNIVEVKNSDIKDVTLSTNDLTIDYSLDNIGIVICNFYYNVFTCGQTTGIVRDKTLNYYNIYKNSTTVNEKAKSYRSSCYTGPGKVITKNKQVEFCVTKDYSVPISALTAGYYMMDGTDDKESPFATPQKNNVLIRFYQDIAFLDYVDYITDYYLNYETRELTDDFEIGTFYEKLYSCGSGVCSEGKYSIVESTSTFMYKSDKSTKWVYHGRLYKFEKNKKGLVYIYILNETGVMAFTFDSDDVGIKVEDNDFTSGLVLTPQNINTAYLFYCQNGDCTQTYGYLKYKSSTNSISVVECTDNCSYANMNYNSCVSGGFAYYDTSSQSMKLCVVDKSGNINSIDIKGNGHQYGFNYDTKSGLYNLFESDKMGNIVAYSKGSGIIMKDINGDSVNDVVMCEGSDDSSAYCNLINGFKGYAVNMAAEDANELIHCNDELVCDVVKKDNGYFMNNQNQLIKCSEGVCKLDVSYVSYCDNGEVINSGSYKSPTLCAYGKIIPLITNTNNVYNYNDYNYYIIDKIDTKYTYPNVVQGNDTIIIRSDQYAVIQVTTGEDGFCFDVSTKKISSDSTCDSIELKKYYCASICTSCTNEKKKKVKYVENQNNPSSCTNFIEDSLLNSGALSNYKIKLSFIIAGIVSLILML
;
A
#
# COMPACT_ATOMS: atom_id res chain seq x y z
N MET A 1 84.75 -16.19 -10.53
CA MET A 1 83.93 -15.06 -10.00
C MET A 1 82.49 -15.25 -10.47
N ILE A 2 81.64 -15.86 -9.64
CA ILE A 2 80.20 -16.01 -9.89
C ILE A 2 79.49 -15.27 -8.75
N ASN A 3 78.57 -14.39 -9.14
CA ASN A 3 78.12 -13.22 -8.41
C ASN A 3 77.04 -13.58 -7.36
N PHE A 4 77.36 -13.46 -6.07
CA PHE A 4 76.52 -13.88 -4.92
C PHE A 4 75.38 -12.90 -4.55
N LYS A 5 74.96 -12.00 -5.46
CA LYS A 5 73.98 -10.93 -5.15
C LYS A 5 72.49 -11.29 -5.30
N ASN A 6 72.12 -12.45 -5.85
CA ASN A 6 70.70 -12.78 -6.13
C ASN A 6 69.96 -13.56 -5.02
N LYS A 7 70.65 -14.15 -4.02
CA LYS A 7 69.97 -14.95 -2.98
C LYS A 7 69.17 -14.12 -1.97
N ARG A 8 69.60 -12.89 -1.67
CA ARG A 8 68.87 -12.01 -0.73
C ARG A 8 67.57 -11.44 -1.32
N PHE A 9 67.51 -11.25 -2.64
CA PHE A 9 66.30 -10.75 -3.30
C PHE A 9 65.22 -11.84 -3.40
N SER A 10 65.58 -13.09 -3.70
CA SER A 10 64.63 -14.21 -3.66
C SER A 10 64.13 -14.53 -2.25
N ILE A 11 64.95 -14.38 -1.20
CA ILE A 11 64.49 -14.57 0.18
C ILE A 11 63.53 -13.45 0.61
N PHE A 12 63.76 -12.20 0.18
CA PHE A 12 62.82 -11.10 0.44
C PHE A 12 61.50 -11.25 -0.33
N LEU A 13 61.53 -11.72 -1.58
CA LEU A 13 60.32 -12.04 -2.35
C LEU A 13 59.57 -13.24 -1.77
N PHE A 14 60.28 -14.27 -1.29
CA PHE A 14 59.67 -15.44 -0.65
C PHE A 14 59.13 -15.12 0.75
N LEU A 15 59.81 -14.26 1.52
CA LEU A 15 59.30 -13.72 2.78
C LEU A 15 58.12 -12.78 2.56
N SER A 16 58.15 -11.89 1.56
CA SER A 16 56.99 -11.06 1.24
C SER A 16 55.80 -11.88 0.73
N TYR A 17 56.07 -13.00 0.04
CA TYR A 17 55.03 -13.96 -0.39
C TYR A 17 54.48 -14.79 0.78
N LEU A 18 55.33 -15.20 1.73
CA LEU A 18 54.92 -15.87 2.98
C LEU A 18 54.18 -14.92 3.94
N PHE A 19 54.53 -13.63 3.98
CA PHE A 19 53.80 -12.61 4.73
C PHE A 19 52.54 -12.13 4.00
N SER A 20 52.41 -12.39 2.69
CA SER A 20 51.17 -12.18 1.94
C SER A 20 50.23 -13.39 1.96
N LEU A 21 50.58 -14.47 2.68
CA LEU A 21 49.58 -15.40 3.21
C LEU A 21 48.84 -14.70 4.36
N VAL A 22 48.27 -13.55 4.04
CA VAL A 22 47.34 -12.84 4.90
C VAL A 22 46.15 -13.78 5.03
N PHE A 23 45.82 -14.10 6.27
CA PHE A 23 44.67 -14.93 6.62
C PHE A 23 43.46 -14.44 5.84
N ALA A 24 43.02 -15.22 4.87
CA ALA A 24 41.83 -14.91 4.11
C ALA A 24 40.61 -15.40 4.88
N GLY A 25 39.43 -14.88 4.55
CA GLY A 25 38.17 -15.31 5.17
C GLY A 25 37.94 -16.81 5.01
N ILE A 26 37.05 -17.37 5.83
CA ILE A 26 36.69 -18.77 5.70
C ILE A 26 35.78 -19.00 4.50
N GLU A 27 36.00 -20.11 3.80
CA GLU A 27 35.10 -20.62 2.77
C GLU A 27 34.43 -21.90 3.25
N LEU A 28 33.10 -21.93 3.16
CA LEU A 28 32.21 -23.03 3.54
C LEU A 28 31.45 -23.47 2.28
N PRO A 29 32.10 -24.23 1.40
CA PRO A 29 31.51 -24.63 0.11
C PRO A 29 30.34 -25.60 0.31
N ASN A 30 29.49 -25.75 -0.70
CA ASN A 30 28.48 -26.81 -0.69
C ASN A 30 29.16 -28.19 -0.82
N CYS A 31 28.65 -29.19 -0.11
CA CYS A 31 29.18 -30.55 -0.23
C CYS A 31 28.98 -31.11 -1.65
N PRO A 32 29.92 -31.93 -2.15
CA PRO A 32 29.74 -32.64 -3.41
C PRO A 32 28.48 -33.54 -3.39
N SER A 33 27.94 -33.84 -4.56
CA SER A 33 26.74 -34.69 -4.72
C SER A 33 26.93 -36.09 -4.10
N ASP A 34 25.80 -36.75 -3.79
CA ASP A 34 25.68 -37.94 -2.93
C ASP A 34 26.60 -39.13 -3.22
N ASP A 35 27.13 -39.23 -4.44
CA ASP A 35 27.80 -40.42 -4.95
C ASP A 35 29.07 -40.80 -4.17
N GLN A 36 29.62 -39.92 -3.33
CA GLN A 36 30.88 -40.17 -2.61
C GLN A 36 30.74 -40.49 -1.11
N TYR A 37 29.73 -39.97 -0.39
CA TYR A 37 29.77 -39.97 1.09
C TYR A 37 28.46 -40.32 1.82
N ASN A 38 27.34 -40.58 1.13
CA ASN A 38 26.05 -40.94 1.75
C ASN A 38 25.71 -40.10 3.01
N LEU A 39 25.84 -38.77 2.90
CA LEU A 39 25.68 -37.82 4.02
C LEU A 39 24.25 -37.79 4.58
N MET A 40 23.28 -38.36 3.85
CA MET A 40 21.86 -38.35 4.18
C MET A 40 21.50 -39.08 5.49
N TYR A 41 22.41 -39.84 6.09
CA TYR A 41 22.16 -40.56 7.34
C TYR A 41 22.85 -39.97 8.58
N MET A 42 23.58 -38.86 8.44
CA MET A 42 24.38 -38.27 9.53
C MET A 42 23.77 -36.96 10.07
N TYR A 43 22.58 -37.04 10.66
CA TYR A 43 21.89 -35.88 11.27
C TYR A 43 22.24 -35.60 12.72
N ASP A 44 22.88 -36.56 13.41
CA ASP A 44 23.13 -36.43 14.84
C ASP A 44 24.45 -35.69 15.13
N CYS A 45 24.32 -34.41 15.47
CA CYS A 45 25.42 -33.54 15.88
C CYS A 45 25.63 -33.51 17.41
N SER A 46 24.94 -34.39 18.17
CA SER A 46 24.94 -34.38 19.64
C SER A 46 26.13 -35.13 20.26
N ASN A 47 26.71 -36.10 19.56
CA ASN A 47 27.87 -36.88 20.04
C ASN A 47 29.20 -36.15 19.80
N LYS A 48 29.39 -35.03 20.51
CA LYS A 48 30.61 -34.20 20.42
C LYS A 48 31.71 -34.72 21.35
N SER A 49 32.51 -35.66 20.86
CA SER A 49 33.93 -35.62 21.14
C SER A 49 34.68 -35.81 19.83
N PHE A 50 34.90 -34.70 19.13
CA PHE A 50 36.02 -34.67 18.19
C PHE A 50 37.26 -34.96 19.06
N GLY A 51 37.88 -36.12 18.90
CA GLY A 51 39.27 -36.27 19.32
C GLY A 51 40.12 -35.19 18.65
N GLU A 52 41.41 -35.10 18.96
CA GLU A 52 42.34 -34.21 18.25
C GLU A 52 42.40 -34.61 16.74
N PHE A 53 41.41 -34.16 15.97
CA PHE A 53 41.30 -34.35 14.54
C PHE A 53 41.77 -33.05 13.89
N ASN A 54 42.83 -33.16 13.08
CA ASN A 54 43.21 -32.07 12.19
C ASN A 54 42.12 -31.91 11.15
N VAL A 55 41.52 -30.72 11.11
CA VAL A 55 40.50 -30.40 10.13
C VAL A 55 41.18 -30.01 8.82
N THR A 56 40.81 -30.69 7.75
CA THR A 56 41.35 -30.44 6.41
C THR A 56 40.39 -29.63 5.55
N ASN A 57 39.08 -29.79 5.75
CA ASN A 57 38.07 -29.11 4.95
C ASN A 57 36.70 -29.03 5.65
N TYR A 58 35.82 -28.18 5.10
CA TYR A 58 34.45 -27.97 5.51
C TYR A 58 33.51 -28.08 4.31
N CYS A 59 32.25 -28.49 4.52
CA CYS A 59 31.21 -28.25 3.52
C CYS A 59 29.81 -28.18 4.13
N ILE A 60 28.92 -27.42 3.52
CA ILE A 60 27.52 -27.28 3.91
C ILE A 60 26.65 -28.19 3.06
N ARG A 61 25.73 -28.92 3.70
CA ARG A 61 24.68 -29.66 3.00
C ARG A 61 23.40 -29.70 3.83
N GLY A 62 22.30 -29.33 3.19
CA GLY A 62 21.04 -29.16 3.89
C GLY A 62 21.22 -28.12 5.00
N SER A 63 20.81 -28.46 6.23
CA SER A 63 20.98 -27.66 7.45
C SER A 63 22.28 -27.92 8.21
N ILE A 64 23.21 -28.71 7.66
CA ILE A 64 24.38 -29.20 8.40
C ILE A 64 25.68 -28.67 7.77
N LEU A 65 26.58 -28.19 8.62
CA LEU A 65 27.98 -27.97 8.29
C LEU A 65 28.79 -29.19 8.72
N TYR A 66 29.40 -29.87 7.74
CA TYR A 66 30.28 -31.01 7.92
C TYR A 66 31.74 -30.57 8.03
N VAL A 67 32.49 -31.30 8.85
CA VAL A 67 33.93 -31.13 9.09
C VAL A 67 34.64 -32.40 8.62
N PHE A 68 35.72 -32.25 7.86
CA PHE A 68 36.51 -33.37 7.34
C PHE A 68 37.86 -33.42 8.06
N GLY A 69 38.20 -34.60 8.59
CA GLY A 69 39.54 -34.86 9.12
C GLY A 69 40.54 -35.26 8.03
N ASP A 70 41.78 -35.54 8.45
CA ASP A 70 42.83 -36.09 7.56
C ASP A 70 42.43 -37.41 6.86
N ASN A 71 41.49 -38.17 7.44
CA ASN A 71 40.98 -39.43 6.89
C ASN A 71 39.87 -39.23 5.82
N GLY A 72 39.45 -37.98 5.56
CA GLY A 72 38.39 -37.65 4.62
C GLY A 72 36.99 -38.11 5.04
N ILE A 73 36.81 -38.57 6.28
CA ILE A 73 35.48 -38.96 6.80
C ILE A 73 34.77 -37.70 7.30
N PRO A 74 33.59 -37.36 6.75
CA PRO A 74 32.81 -36.22 7.22
C PRO A 74 32.21 -36.51 8.61
N VAL A 75 32.20 -35.50 9.46
CA VAL A 75 31.51 -35.52 10.76
C VAL A 75 30.60 -34.29 10.83
N CYS A 76 29.41 -34.42 11.42
CA CYS A 76 28.57 -33.23 11.65
C CYS A 76 29.27 -32.28 12.61
N GLY A 77 29.66 -31.09 12.13
CA GLY A 77 30.23 -30.02 12.94
C GLY A 77 29.15 -29.18 13.62
N HIS A 78 28.15 -28.78 12.84
CA HIS A 78 27.13 -27.84 13.30
C HIS A 78 25.80 -28.01 12.54
N TYR A 79 24.69 -27.75 13.24
CA TYR A 79 23.33 -27.81 12.70
C TYR A 79 22.68 -26.42 12.80
N PHE A 80 22.39 -25.83 11.65
CA PHE A 80 21.76 -24.52 11.53
C PHE A 80 20.27 -24.61 11.82
N LYS A 81 19.81 -23.84 12.81
CA LYS A 81 18.39 -23.78 13.21
C LYS A 81 17.66 -22.56 12.67
N ASN A 82 18.40 -21.50 12.37
CA ASN A 82 17.83 -20.22 11.97
C ASN A 82 17.99 -20.01 10.47
N TYR A 83 17.15 -19.13 9.92
CA TYR A 83 17.22 -18.73 8.51
C TYR A 83 18.56 -18.06 8.15
N TYR A 84 19.18 -17.35 9.10
CA TYR A 84 20.49 -16.75 8.94
C TYR A 84 21.31 -17.07 10.19
N ASN A 85 22.59 -17.35 9.98
CA ASN A 85 23.51 -17.73 11.04
C ASN A 85 24.84 -17.03 10.75
N ILE A 86 25.44 -16.43 11.77
CA ILE A 86 26.85 -16.03 11.70
C ILE A 86 27.60 -17.06 12.51
N VAL A 87 28.62 -17.66 11.91
CA VAL A 87 29.39 -18.71 12.56
C VAL A 87 30.85 -18.33 12.64
N GLU A 88 31.46 -18.66 13.78
CA GLU A 88 32.91 -18.76 13.89
C GLU A 88 33.32 -20.22 13.73
N VAL A 89 34.33 -20.47 12.91
CA VAL A 89 34.87 -21.81 12.66
C VAL A 89 36.35 -21.84 12.99
N LYS A 90 36.71 -22.52 14.08
CA LYS A 90 38.09 -22.71 14.55
C LYS A 90 38.41 -24.20 14.59
N ASN A 91 39.06 -24.72 13.55
CA ASN A 91 39.29 -26.16 13.40
C ASN A 91 37.95 -26.93 13.50
N SER A 92 37.78 -27.82 14.48
CA SER A 92 36.54 -28.57 14.71
C SER A 92 35.51 -27.83 15.58
N ASP A 93 35.87 -26.68 16.16
CA ASP A 93 34.97 -25.89 17.01
C ASP A 93 34.20 -24.88 16.16
N ILE A 94 32.91 -25.15 15.95
CA ILE A 94 31.98 -24.28 15.22
C ILE A 94 30.93 -23.74 16.19
N LYS A 95 30.79 -22.42 16.25
CA LYS A 95 29.88 -21.72 17.16
C LYS A 95 29.08 -20.64 16.45
N ASP A 96 27.82 -20.50 16.86
CA ASP A 96 27.00 -19.35 16.49
C ASP A 96 27.53 -18.08 17.17
N VAL A 97 27.61 -17.01 16.39
CA VAL A 97 28.01 -15.68 16.83
C VAL A 97 26.76 -14.83 17.04
N THR A 98 26.57 -14.36 18.26
CA THR A 98 25.47 -13.45 18.60
C THR A 98 25.97 -12.00 18.54
N LEU A 99 25.57 -11.25 17.51
CA LEU A 99 26.07 -9.88 17.29
C LEU A 99 25.69 -8.89 18.40
N SER A 100 24.52 -9.07 19.01
CA SER A 100 23.99 -8.14 20.03
C SER A 100 24.78 -8.16 21.34
N THR A 101 25.54 -9.22 21.61
CA THR A 101 26.25 -9.41 22.89
C THR A 101 27.78 -9.47 22.75
N ASN A 102 28.32 -9.56 21.54
CA ASN A 102 29.76 -9.74 21.30
C ASN A 102 30.39 -8.63 20.45
N ASP A 103 31.68 -8.37 20.68
CA ASP A 103 32.54 -7.49 19.88
C ASP A 103 33.35 -8.39 18.95
N LEU A 104 33.19 -8.21 17.64
CA LEU A 104 33.77 -9.13 16.66
C LEU A 104 35.29 -9.09 16.60
N THR A 105 35.93 -8.01 17.04
CA THR A 105 37.39 -7.86 17.02
C THR A 105 38.08 -8.32 18.30
N ILE A 106 37.35 -8.33 19.42
CA ILE A 106 37.88 -8.75 20.71
C ILE A 106 37.57 -10.23 20.94
N ASP A 107 36.35 -10.64 20.61
CA ASP A 107 35.82 -11.95 21.02
C ASP A 107 36.11 -13.04 19.97
N TYR A 108 36.43 -12.67 18.73
CA TYR A 108 36.54 -13.60 17.60
C TYR A 108 37.71 -13.30 16.64
N SER A 109 38.10 -14.32 15.86
CA SER A 109 39.04 -14.14 14.74
C SER A 109 38.23 -13.83 13.49
N LEU A 110 38.29 -12.60 12.97
CA LEU A 110 37.49 -12.18 11.82
C LEU A 110 37.61 -13.11 10.62
N ASP A 111 38.81 -13.65 10.36
CA ASP A 111 39.07 -14.58 9.26
C ASP A 111 38.30 -15.89 9.36
N ASN A 112 37.84 -16.26 10.55
CA ASN A 112 37.08 -17.48 10.82
C ASN A 112 35.56 -17.24 10.83
N ILE A 113 35.11 -16.02 10.52
CA ILE A 113 33.69 -15.65 10.51
C ILE A 113 33.09 -15.89 9.13
N GLY A 114 31.98 -16.60 9.08
CA GLY A 114 31.14 -16.78 7.88
C GLY A 114 29.69 -16.40 8.14
N ILE A 115 29.00 -15.93 7.09
CA ILE A 115 27.54 -15.75 7.10
C ILE A 115 26.93 -16.92 6.34
N VAL A 116 26.02 -17.65 6.96
CA VAL A 116 25.30 -18.78 6.36
C VAL A 116 23.81 -18.46 6.33
N ILE A 117 23.23 -18.47 5.13
CA ILE A 117 21.79 -18.35 4.92
C ILE A 117 21.23 -19.74 4.70
N CYS A 118 20.04 -19.98 5.22
CA CYS A 118 19.31 -21.21 5.08
C CYS A 118 17.89 -20.95 4.60
N ASN A 119 17.53 -21.55 3.47
CA ASN A 119 16.20 -21.48 2.88
C ASN A 119 15.43 -22.75 3.20
N PHE A 120 14.11 -22.63 3.38
CA PHE A 120 13.23 -23.79 3.57
C PHE A 120 12.41 -24.02 2.30
N TYR A 121 12.67 -25.13 1.61
CA TYR A 121 12.05 -25.47 0.34
C TYR A 121 11.51 -26.90 0.33
N TYR A 122 10.21 -27.09 0.05
CA TYR A 122 9.52 -28.39 0.08
C TYR A 122 9.87 -29.26 1.31
N ASN A 123 9.89 -28.64 2.49
CA ASN A 123 10.29 -29.28 3.76
C ASN A 123 11.78 -29.66 3.88
N VAL A 124 12.63 -29.17 2.98
CA VAL A 124 14.09 -29.34 3.02
C VAL A 124 14.74 -28.00 3.34
N PHE A 125 15.52 -27.95 4.42
CA PHE A 125 16.31 -26.78 4.78
C PHE A 125 17.63 -26.84 4.01
N THR A 126 17.90 -25.90 3.12
CA THR A 126 19.13 -25.80 2.33
C THR A 126 19.91 -24.56 2.75
N CYS A 127 21.12 -24.77 3.27
CA CYS A 127 22.01 -23.70 3.68
C CYS A 127 23.15 -23.49 2.70
N GLY A 128 23.67 -22.27 2.66
CA GLY A 128 24.86 -21.91 1.90
C GLY A 128 25.52 -20.66 2.47
N GLN A 129 26.83 -20.56 2.31
CA GLN A 129 27.55 -19.35 2.71
C GLN A 129 27.22 -18.19 1.76
N THR A 130 27.11 -17.00 2.33
CA THR A 130 26.94 -15.74 1.64
C THR A 130 28.00 -14.72 2.05
N THR A 131 27.93 -13.57 1.39
CA THR A 131 28.72 -12.38 1.67
C THR A 131 27.80 -11.30 2.24
N GLY A 132 28.31 -10.44 3.12
CA GLY A 132 27.50 -9.39 3.74
C GLY A 132 28.29 -8.38 4.57
N ILE A 133 27.55 -7.49 5.22
CA ILE A 133 28.05 -6.52 6.19
C ILE A 133 27.36 -6.82 7.53
N VAL A 134 28.15 -7.02 8.57
CA VAL A 134 27.67 -7.27 9.93
C VAL A 134 28.02 -6.09 10.84
N ARG A 135 27.11 -5.76 11.75
CA ARG A 135 27.32 -4.76 12.80
C ARG A 135 27.44 -5.45 14.16
N ASP A 136 28.49 -5.13 14.91
CA ASP A 136 28.69 -5.67 16.26
C ASP A 136 28.06 -4.79 17.35
N LYS A 137 28.13 -5.25 18.62
CA LYS A 137 27.61 -4.51 19.78
C LYS A 137 28.23 -3.12 19.98
N THR A 138 29.44 -2.90 19.46
CA THR A 138 30.17 -1.63 19.58
C THR A 138 29.88 -0.68 18.42
N LEU A 139 28.91 -1.04 17.57
CA LEU A 139 28.50 -0.29 16.39
C LEU A 139 29.62 -0.19 15.33
N ASN A 140 30.55 -1.15 15.33
CA ASN A 140 31.49 -1.32 14.23
C ASN A 140 30.87 -2.21 13.15
N TYR A 141 31.27 -1.97 11.90
CA TYR A 141 30.76 -2.68 10.73
C TYR A 141 31.89 -3.46 10.07
N TYR A 142 31.62 -4.68 9.60
CA TYR A 142 32.62 -5.56 8.99
C TYR A 142 32.10 -6.14 7.69
N ASN A 143 32.94 -6.13 6.66
CA ASN A 143 32.72 -6.83 5.41
C ASN A 143 33.10 -8.30 5.62
N ILE A 144 32.13 -9.20 5.46
CA ILE A 144 32.33 -10.65 5.57
C ILE A 144 32.18 -11.25 4.18
N TYR A 145 33.25 -11.80 3.63
CA TYR A 145 33.30 -12.35 2.28
C TYR A 145 33.07 -13.87 2.30
N LYS A 146 32.39 -14.39 1.27
CA LYS A 146 32.20 -15.83 1.05
C LYS A 146 33.47 -16.59 0.64
N ASN A 147 34.46 -15.90 0.10
CA ASN A 147 35.61 -16.52 -0.57
C ASN A 147 36.87 -16.46 0.29
N SER A 148 37.60 -17.58 0.34
CA SER A 148 38.90 -17.75 1.00
C SER A 148 40.09 -17.04 0.36
N THR A 149 39.88 -16.14 -0.60
CA THR A 149 40.96 -15.27 -1.11
C THR A 149 40.86 -13.83 -0.62
N THR A 150 39.78 -13.45 0.07
CA THR A 150 39.56 -12.08 0.54
C THR A 150 39.43 -12.07 2.05
N VAL A 151 40.19 -11.21 2.73
CA VAL A 151 40.19 -11.07 4.18
C VAL A 151 38.90 -10.40 4.63
N ASN A 152 38.29 -10.90 5.70
CA ASN A 152 37.21 -10.18 6.37
C ASN A 152 37.79 -8.93 7.04
N GLU A 153 37.22 -7.76 6.77
CA GLU A 153 37.80 -6.50 7.24
C GLU A 153 36.77 -5.56 7.83
N LYS A 154 37.23 -4.65 8.69
CA LYS A 154 36.41 -3.57 9.20
C LYS A 154 36.01 -2.64 8.06
N ALA A 155 34.72 -2.49 7.83
CA ALA A 155 34.18 -1.65 6.77
C ALA A 155 34.57 -0.18 7.02
N LYS A 156 35.15 0.45 6.01
CA LYS A 156 35.48 1.88 6.06
C LYS A 156 34.19 2.69 5.92
N SER A 157 33.88 3.52 6.92
CA SER A 157 32.76 4.46 6.82
C SER A 157 33.19 5.73 6.12
N TYR A 158 32.56 6.03 4.97
CA TYR A 158 32.81 7.23 4.20
C TYR A 158 31.89 8.39 4.64
N ARG A 159 32.31 9.64 4.38
CA ARG A 159 31.52 10.83 4.77
C ARG A 159 30.27 10.98 3.89
N SER A 160 29.09 10.96 4.53
CA SER A 160 27.75 11.45 4.15
C SER A 160 27.16 11.19 2.75
N SER A 161 27.82 10.52 1.80
CA SER A 161 27.26 10.30 0.46
C SER A 161 27.67 8.98 -0.19
N CYS A 162 26.76 8.38 -0.96
CA CYS A 162 26.96 7.14 -1.71
C CYS A 162 27.68 7.29 -3.05
N TYR A 163 28.24 8.46 -3.36
CA TYR A 163 29.08 8.65 -4.55
C TYR A 163 30.27 7.70 -4.62
N THR A 164 30.69 7.14 -3.48
CA THR A 164 31.73 6.10 -3.41
C THR A 164 31.31 4.77 -4.03
N GLY A 165 30.03 4.60 -4.38
CA GLY A 165 29.47 3.43 -5.05
C GLY A 165 28.49 2.64 -4.17
N PRO A 166 27.61 1.83 -4.79
CA PRO A 166 26.77 0.86 -4.10
C PRO A 166 27.58 -0.16 -3.30
N GLY A 167 26.98 -0.73 -2.26
CA GLY A 167 27.55 -1.81 -1.47
C GLY A 167 28.55 -1.36 -0.40
N LYS A 168 28.53 -0.06 -0.04
CA LYS A 168 29.40 0.56 0.98
C LYS A 168 28.60 1.08 2.17
N VAL A 169 29.29 1.36 3.28
CA VAL A 169 28.73 2.03 4.45
C VAL A 169 29.15 3.49 4.51
N ILE A 170 28.21 4.37 4.83
CA ILE A 170 28.43 5.81 5.01
C ILE A 170 27.89 6.25 6.37
N THR A 171 28.40 7.37 6.89
CA THR A 171 27.81 8.03 8.06
C THR A 171 27.05 9.28 7.62
N LYS A 172 25.73 9.30 7.80
CA LYS A 172 24.81 10.41 7.49
C LYS A 172 23.98 10.73 8.74
N ASN A 173 23.95 12.00 9.17
CA ASN A 173 23.20 12.43 10.36
C ASN A 173 23.48 11.62 11.64
N LYS A 174 24.74 11.20 11.85
CA LYS A 174 25.19 10.31 12.96
C LYS A 174 24.63 8.89 12.90
N GLN A 175 23.95 8.51 11.83
CA GLN A 175 23.51 7.16 11.55
C GLN A 175 24.40 6.54 10.46
N VAL A 176 24.71 5.26 10.58
CA VAL A 176 25.42 4.53 9.53
C VAL A 176 24.39 3.91 8.59
N GLU A 177 24.56 4.19 7.30
CA GLU A 177 23.67 3.76 6.24
C GLU A 177 24.44 2.93 5.21
N PHE A 178 23.75 1.98 4.59
CA PHE A 178 24.21 1.16 3.49
C PHE A 178 23.80 1.78 2.15
N CYS A 179 24.76 1.95 1.25
CA CYS A 179 24.51 2.48 -0.09
C CYS A 179 23.93 1.42 -1.01
N VAL A 180 22.64 1.55 -1.35
CA VAL A 180 21.96 0.65 -2.29
C VAL A 180 22.19 1.09 -3.73
N THR A 181 22.20 2.41 -3.97
CA THR A 181 22.59 3.01 -5.25
C THR A 181 23.64 4.10 -4.98
N LYS A 182 24.05 4.84 -6.02
CA LYS A 182 24.93 6.00 -5.84
C LYS A 182 24.26 7.20 -5.15
N ASP A 183 22.93 7.26 -5.24
CA ASP A 183 22.14 8.40 -4.77
C ASP A 183 21.21 8.03 -3.60
N TYR A 184 21.11 6.74 -3.25
CA TYR A 184 20.21 6.23 -2.24
C TYR A 184 20.91 5.29 -1.23
N SER A 185 20.59 5.47 0.04
CA SER A 185 21.09 4.68 1.16
C SER A 185 19.99 4.38 2.16
N VAL A 186 20.12 3.23 2.83
CA VAL A 186 19.21 2.77 3.89
C VAL A 186 19.96 2.55 5.19
N PRO A 187 19.39 2.92 6.35
CA PRO A 187 20.05 2.66 7.61
C PRO A 187 20.13 1.17 7.93
N ILE A 188 21.32 0.68 8.27
CA ILE A 188 21.50 -0.74 8.67
C ILE A 188 20.76 -1.05 9.98
N SER A 189 20.53 -0.04 10.81
CA SER A 189 19.89 -0.18 12.13
C SER A 189 18.37 0.01 12.12
N ALA A 190 17.74 0.31 10.97
CA ALA A 190 16.30 0.53 10.90
C ALA A 190 15.59 -0.83 10.79
N LEU A 191 14.74 -1.12 11.76
CA LEU A 191 14.21 -2.43 12.18
C LEU A 191 13.27 -3.16 11.19
N THR A 192 13.22 -2.80 9.93
CA THR A 192 12.37 -3.48 8.95
C THR A 192 13.22 -4.48 8.17
N ALA A 193 13.07 -5.76 8.54
CA ALA A 193 13.55 -6.83 7.68
C ALA A 193 12.89 -6.68 6.31
N GLY A 194 13.69 -6.54 5.26
CA GLY A 194 13.19 -6.21 3.93
C GLY A 194 14.20 -6.57 2.85
N TYR A 195 13.70 -6.67 1.62
CA TYR A 195 14.48 -6.97 0.43
C TYR A 195 14.75 -5.68 -0.33
N TYR A 196 15.97 -5.47 -0.77
CA TYR A 196 16.39 -4.26 -1.48
C TYR A 196 17.17 -4.65 -2.72
N MET A 197 16.91 -3.95 -3.83
CA MET A 197 17.73 -4.12 -5.02
C MET A 197 18.90 -3.15 -4.99
N MET A 198 20.11 -3.68 -4.83
CA MET A 198 21.34 -2.92 -4.94
C MET A 198 21.81 -2.88 -6.40
N ASP A 199 22.21 -1.69 -6.86
CA ASP A 199 22.84 -1.53 -8.16
C ASP A 199 24.16 -2.30 -8.20
N GLY A 200 24.40 -3.04 -9.29
CA GLY A 200 25.63 -3.81 -9.43
C GLY A 200 26.89 -2.95 -9.39
N THR A 201 27.93 -3.46 -8.73
CA THR A 201 29.21 -2.77 -8.55
C THR A 201 30.39 -3.67 -8.87
N ASP A 202 31.47 -3.09 -9.41
CA ASP A 202 32.79 -3.73 -9.59
C ASP A 202 33.80 -3.29 -8.52
N ASP A 203 33.35 -2.57 -7.51
CA ASP A 203 34.20 -2.09 -6.43
C ASP A 203 34.62 -3.23 -5.50
N LYS A 204 35.90 -3.58 -5.52
CA LYS A 204 36.48 -4.65 -4.71
C LYS A 204 36.40 -4.42 -3.20
N GLU A 205 36.22 -3.17 -2.76
CA GLU A 205 35.97 -2.87 -1.34
C GLU A 205 34.53 -3.22 -0.92
N SER A 206 33.62 -3.40 -1.88
CA SER A 206 32.28 -3.89 -1.58
C SER A 206 32.28 -5.42 -1.47
N PRO A 207 31.71 -5.97 -0.39
CA PRO A 207 31.46 -7.41 -0.30
C PRO A 207 30.51 -7.90 -1.42
N PHE A 208 29.71 -7.01 -2.01
CA PHE A 208 28.68 -7.35 -3.00
C PHE A 208 29.13 -7.18 -4.46
N ALA A 209 30.43 -7.03 -4.71
CA ALA A 209 30.95 -6.83 -6.06
C ALA A 209 30.65 -8.02 -6.98
N THR A 210 30.08 -7.75 -8.16
CA THR A 210 29.79 -8.78 -9.17
C THR A 210 30.58 -8.52 -10.46
N PRO A 211 31.12 -9.56 -11.13
CA PRO A 211 31.92 -9.36 -12.35
C PRO A 211 31.20 -8.65 -13.49
N GLN A 212 29.87 -8.77 -13.54
CA GLN A 212 29.02 -8.24 -14.62
C GLN A 212 28.29 -6.95 -14.24
N LYS A 213 28.47 -6.43 -13.02
CA LYS A 213 27.69 -5.31 -12.48
C LYS A 213 26.18 -5.56 -12.57
N ASN A 214 25.75 -6.80 -12.40
CA ASN A 214 24.33 -7.11 -12.32
C ASN A 214 23.78 -6.58 -10.99
N ASN A 215 22.53 -6.14 -11.00
CA ASN A 215 21.83 -5.81 -9.77
C ASN A 215 21.74 -7.04 -8.86
N VAL A 216 21.78 -6.82 -7.56
CA VAL A 216 21.77 -7.92 -6.59
C VAL A 216 20.70 -7.72 -5.52
N LEU A 217 20.20 -8.85 -5.01
CA LEU A 217 19.21 -8.90 -3.95
C LEU A 217 19.90 -8.81 -2.59
N ILE A 218 19.71 -7.69 -1.89
CA ILE A 218 20.21 -7.50 -0.53
C ILE A 218 19.05 -7.67 0.44
N ARG A 219 19.25 -8.50 1.46
CA ARG A 219 18.31 -8.61 2.58
C ARG A 219 18.90 -7.95 3.81
N PHE A 220 18.07 -7.16 4.47
CA PHE A 220 18.37 -6.63 5.80
C PHE A 220 17.68 -7.48 6.85
N TYR A 221 18.42 -7.83 7.89
CA TYR A 221 17.87 -8.50 9.05
C TYR A 221 18.67 -8.11 10.30
N GLN A 222 18.02 -7.43 11.25
CA GLN A 222 18.65 -6.91 12.46
C GLN A 222 19.93 -6.10 12.13
N ASP A 223 21.09 -6.59 12.56
CA ASP A 223 22.39 -5.92 12.44
C ASP A 223 23.19 -6.43 11.23
N ILE A 224 22.53 -6.98 10.21
CA ILE A 224 23.17 -7.58 9.04
C ILE A 224 22.50 -7.12 7.74
N ALA A 225 23.32 -6.81 6.73
CA ALA A 225 22.91 -6.71 5.34
C ALA A 225 23.67 -7.78 4.53
N PHE A 226 22.99 -8.66 3.82
CA PHE A 226 23.65 -9.77 3.11
C PHE A 226 23.03 -10.04 1.74
N LEU A 227 23.81 -10.68 0.87
CA LEU A 227 23.36 -11.12 -0.45
C LEU A 227 22.45 -12.34 -0.28
N ASP A 228 21.17 -12.21 -0.62
CA ASP A 228 20.21 -13.30 -0.45
C ASP A 228 20.15 -14.17 -1.72
N TYR A 229 20.11 -15.50 -1.54
CA TYR A 229 20.14 -16.49 -2.62
C TYR A 229 18.80 -17.21 -2.79
N VAL A 230 17.68 -16.54 -2.50
CA VAL A 230 16.37 -17.18 -2.65
C VAL A 230 16.14 -17.53 -4.12
N ASP A 231 16.03 -18.82 -4.43
CA ASP A 231 15.92 -19.35 -5.80
C ASP A 231 14.48 -19.34 -6.35
N TYR A 232 13.52 -18.79 -5.61
CA TYR A 232 12.08 -18.96 -5.90
C TYR A 232 11.28 -17.67 -6.02
N ILE A 233 11.88 -16.49 -5.86
CA ILE A 233 11.09 -15.28 -6.01
C ILE A 233 11.10 -14.86 -7.47
N THR A 234 10.00 -15.16 -8.14
CA THR A 234 9.94 -15.03 -9.59
C THR A 234 9.73 -13.59 -10.03
N ASP A 235 9.04 -12.72 -9.29
CA ASP A 235 8.85 -11.32 -9.67
C ASP A 235 8.58 -10.40 -8.46
N TYR A 236 9.32 -9.30 -8.35
CA TYR A 236 9.13 -8.26 -7.34
C TYR A 236 8.89 -6.89 -7.97
N TYR A 237 8.02 -6.11 -7.33
CA TYR A 237 7.91 -4.67 -7.56
C TYR A 237 9.08 -3.95 -6.89
N LEU A 238 9.81 -3.13 -7.65
CA LEU A 238 10.81 -2.25 -7.08
C LEU A 238 10.20 -0.87 -6.82
N ASN A 239 10.08 -0.49 -5.56
CA ASN A 239 9.75 0.88 -5.17
C ASN A 239 10.85 1.83 -5.68
N TYR A 240 10.48 2.80 -6.51
CA TYR A 240 11.39 3.76 -7.14
C TYR A 240 12.14 4.60 -6.11
N GLU A 241 11.46 5.00 -5.03
CA GLU A 241 12.01 5.90 -4.01
C GLU A 241 12.84 5.15 -2.98
N THR A 242 12.34 4.01 -2.49
CA THR A 242 12.98 3.27 -1.39
C THR A 242 13.92 2.16 -1.86
N ARG A 243 13.87 1.79 -3.15
CA ARG A 243 14.57 0.64 -3.74
C ARG A 243 14.26 -0.69 -3.06
N GLU A 244 13.18 -0.73 -2.28
CA GLU A 244 12.66 -1.94 -1.66
C GLU A 244 11.96 -2.79 -2.71
N LEU A 245 12.21 -4.09 -2.63
CA LEU A 245 11.53 -5.12 -3.42
C LEU A 245 10.39 -5.68 -2.58
N THR A 246 9.20 -5.66 -3.14
CA THR A 246 7.98 -6.16 -2.49
C THR A 246 7.13 -6.93 -3.50
N ASP A 247 6.51 -8.01 -3.02
CA ASP A 247 5.52 -8.81 -3.73
C ASP A 247 4.11 -8.18 -3.63
N ASP A 248 3.91 -7.32 -2.64
CA ASP A 248 2.75 -6.46 -2.49
C ASP A 248 3.02 -5.06 -3.07
N PHE A 249 1.98 -4.25 -3.19
CA PHE A 249 2.14 -2.85 -3.57
C PHE A 249 1.46 -1.91 -2.58
N GLU A 250 2.06 -0.73 -2.44
CA GLU A 250 1.59 0.38 -1.65
C GLU A 250 0.97 1.42 -2.57
N ILE A 251 -0.17 1.95 -2.14
CA ILE A 251 -0.88 3.01 -2.86
C ILE A 251 -0.07 4.31 -2.80
N GLY A 252 -0.03 5.02 -3.93
CA GLY A 252 0.71 6.28 -4.01
C GLY A 252 2.22 6.10 -4.24
N THR A 253 2.67 4.86 -4.40
CA THR A 253 4.07 4.55 -4.64
C THR A 253 4.35 4.41 -6.14
N PHE A 254 5.46 4.97 -6.60
CA PHE A 254 5.99 4.72 -7.93
C PHE A 254 6.81 3.44 -7.95
N TYR A 255 6.50 2.55 -8.87
CA TYR A 255 7.24 1.34 -9.12
C TYR A 255 8.00 1.42 -10.44
N GLU A 256 9.22 0.86 -10.46
CA GLU A 256 9.99 0.71 -11.70
C GLU A 256 9.48 -0.50 -12.52
N LYS A 257 10.41 -1.38 -12.93
CA LYS A 257 10.13 -2.63 -13.61
C LYS A 257 10.01 -3.75 -12.59
N LEU A 258 9.42 -4.86 -13.01
CA LEU A 258 9.51 -6.11 -12.27
C LEU A 258 10.92 -6.67 -12.37
N TYR A 259 11.42 -7.22 -11.27
CA TYR A 259 12.70 -7.90 -11.21
C TYR A 259 12.51 -9.34 -10.81
N SER A 260 13.15 -10.24 -11.56
CA SER A 260 13.28 -11.65 -11.23
C SER A 260 14.67 -11.87 -10.68
N CYS A 261 14.75 -12.39 -9.45
CA CYS A 261 16.01 -12.58 -8.74
C CYS A 261 16.27 -14.09 -8.57
N GLY A 262 17.38 -14.55 -9.12
CA GLY A 262 17.84 -15.94 -9.02
C GLY A 262 19.26 -15.99 -8.51
N SER A 263 19.52 -16.79 -7.47
CA SER A 263 20.84 -16.90 -6.85
C SER A 263 21.48 -15.54 -6.51
N GLY A 264 20.66 -14.60 -6.00
CA GLY A 264 21.07 -13.26 -5.56
C GLY A 264 21.35 -12.26 -6.67
N VAL A 265 21.22 -12.65 -7.93
CA VAL A 265 21.31 -11.75 -9.08
C VAL A 265 19.91 -11.42 -9.55
N CYS A 266 19.60 -10.12 -9.61
CA CYS A 266 18.33 -9.62 -10.11
C CYS A 266 18.47 -9.17 -11.56
N SER A 267 17.53 -9.60 -12.38
CA SER A 267 17.40 -9.19 -13.78
C SER A 267 16.01 -8.65 -14.01
N GLU A 268 15.85 -7.76 -14.99
CA GLU A 268 14.52 -7.30 -15.37
C GLU A 268 13.68 -8.50 -15.79
N GLY A 269 12.56 -8.72 -15.10
CA GLY A 269 11.63 -9.80 -15.40
C GLY A 269 11.06 -9.62 -16.82
N LYS A 270 10.84 -10.73 -17.52
CA LYS A 270 10.05 -10.69 -18.75
C LYS A 270 8.58 -10.67 -18.35
N TYR A 271 7.82 -9.70 -18.89
CA TYR A 271 6.36 -9.65 -18.79
C TYR A 271 5.73 -10.89 -19.47
N SER A 272 5.77 -12.05 -18.84
CA SER A 272 5.08 -13.25 -19.33
C SER A 272 4.21 -13.77 -18.23
N ILE A 273 2.91 -13.85 -18.52
CA ILE A 273 1.92 -14.46 -17.63
C ILE A 273 2.41 -15.85 -17.25
N VAL A 274 2.91 -16.00 -16.02
CA VAL A 274 3.10 -17.33 -15.42
C VAL A 274 1.82 -17.60 -14.66
N GLU A 275 1.05 -18.57 -15.14
CA GLU A 275 -0.30 -18.96 -14.67
C GLU A 275 -0.35 -19.50 -13.21
N SER A 276 0.70 -19.38 -12.40
CA SER A 276 0.81 -20.25 -11.22
C SER A 276 1.35 -19.64 -9.93
N THR A 277 1.61 -18.34 -9.83
CA THR A 277 2.04 -17.75 -8.55
C THR A 277 1.41 -16.37 -8.34
N SER A 278 1.06 -16.10 -7.09
CA SER A 278 0.38 -14.93 -6.51
C SER A 278 1.04 -13.56 -6.74
N THR A 279 1.88 -13.42 -7.76
CA THR A 279 2.61 -12.19 -8.12
C THR A 279 2.00 -11.60 -9.39
N PHE A 280 1.18 -10.57 -9.20
CA PHE A 280 0.28 -10.04 -10.23
C PHE A 280 1.03 -9.22 -11.28
N MET A 281 0.70 -9.44 -12.54
CA MET A 281 1.46 -8.87 -13.67
C MET A 281 0.74 -7.70 -14.32
N TYR A 282 1.49 -6.59 -14.42
CA TYR A 282 1.23 -5.50 -15.34
C TYR A 282 1.35 -5.99 -16.79
N LYS A 283 0.24 -6.34 -17.45
CA LYS A 283 0.25 -6.68 -18.89
C LYS A 283 -0.15 -5.53 -19.82
N SER A 284 -0.61 -4.40 -19.31
CA SER A 284 -1.34 -3.49 -20.19
C SER A 284 -0.61 -2.19 -20.48
N ASP A 285 -0.21 -2.02 -21.73
CA ASP A 285 0.09 -0.71 -22.34
C ASP A 285 -1.14 0.22 -22.34
N LYS A 286 -2.32 -0.29 -21.98
CA LYS A 286 -3.57 0.44 -21.80
C LYS A 286 -3.86 0.63 -20.31
N SER A 287 -4.36 1.79 -19.92
CA SER A 287 -4.79 2.07 -18.55
C SER A 287 -6.06 1.26 -18.19
N THR A 288 -5.91 -0.01 -17.85
CA THR A 288 -7.01 -0.87 -17.41
C THR A 288 -7.28 -0.66 -15.92
N LYS A 289 -8.56 -0.79 -15.53
CA LYS A 289 -8.98 -0.80 -14.13
C LYS A 289 -8.99 -2.24 -13.61
N TRP A 290 -8.72 -2.40 -12.32
CA TRP A 290 -8.54 -3.72 -11.70
C TRP A 290 -9.30 -3.79 -10.39
N VAL A 291 -9.80 -4.98 -10.04
CA VAL A 291 -10.27 -5.28 -8.68
C VAL A 291 -9.30 -6.24 -8.02
N TYR A 292 -8.85 -5.91 -6.81
CA TYR A 292 -7.95 -6.73 -5.99
C TYR A 292 -8.34 -6.63 -4.52
N HIS A 293 -8.54 -7.76 -3.85
CA HIS A 293 -9.06 -7.82 -2.47
C HIS A 293 -10.27 -6.89 -2.24
N GLY A 294 -11.22 -6.90 -3.18
CA GLY A 294 -12.44 -6.08 -3.09
C GLY A 294 -12.19 -4.58 -3.17
N ARG A 295 -11.09 -4.12 -3.78
CA ARG A 295 -10.84 -2.69 -4.04
C ARG A 295 -10.50 -2.41 -5.48
N LEU A 296 -10.94 -1.25 -5.96
CA LEU A 296 -10.75 -0.79 -7.33
C LEU A 296 -9.45 0.00 -7.47
N TYR A 297 -8.61 -0.42 -8.42
CA TYR A 297 -7.32 0.19 -8.71
C TYR A 297 -7.16 0.60 -10.17
N LYS A 298 -6.27 1.56 -10.40
CA LYS A 298 -5.76 1.93 -11.73
C LYS A 298 -4.24 1.96 -11.69
N PHE A 299 -3.63 1.37 -12.71
CA PHE A 299 -2.19 1.41 -12.90
C PHE A 299 -1.92 2.33 -14.09
N GLU A 300 -1.14 3.40 -13.88
CA GLU A 300 -0.73 4.29 -14.97
C GLU A 300 0.77 4.30 -15.12
N LYS A 301 1.22 4.10 -16.35
CA LYS A 301 2.63 4.18 -16.71
C LYS A 301 2.96 5.58 -17.19
N ASN A 302 3.96 6.22 -16.57
CA ASN A 302 4.45 7.52 -17.00
C ASN A 302 5.38 7.38 -18.23
N LYS A 303 5.82 8.52 -18.78
CA LYS A 303 6.71 8.57 -19.97
C LYS A 303 8.09 7.91 -19.77
N LYS A 304 8.52 7.72 -18.52
CA LYS A 304 9.78 7.04 -18.17
C LYS A 304 9.58 5.54 -17.96
N GLY A 305 8.35 5.06 -18.03
CA GLY A 305 7.99 3.67 -17.81
C GLY A 305 7.75 3.30 -16.35
N LEU A 306 7.75 4.26 -15.41
CA LEU A 306 7.37 4.01 -14.02
C LEU A 306 5.86 3.85 -13.93
N VAL A 307 5.41 2.92 -13.09
CA VAL A 307 3.99 2.65 -12.84
C VAL A 307 3.59 3.33 -11.53
N TYR A 308 2.50 4.08 -11.56
CA TYR A 308 1.85 4.62 -10.37
C TYR A 308 0.51 3.92 -10.17
N ILE A 309 0.20 3.62 -8.92
CA ILE A 309 -1.00 2.88 -8.54
C ILE A 309 -1.96 3.82 -7.81
N TYR A 310 -3.16 3.96 -8.37
CA TYR A 310 -4.24 4.75 -7.80
C TYR A 310 -5.32 3.83 -7.25
N ILE A 311 -5.89 4.20 -6.10
CA ILE A 311 -7.23 3.74 -5.73
C ILE A 311 -8.22 4.58 -6.54
N LEU A 312 -9.21 3.92 -7.12
CA LEU A 312 -10.34 4.60 -7.76
C LEU A 312 -11.52 4.58 -6.81
N ASN A 313 -12.18 5.72 -6.61
CA ASN A 313 -13.38 5.83 -5.78
C ASN A 313 -14.66 5.77 -6.63
N GLU A 314 -14.65 4.98 -7.70
CA GLU A 314 -15.81 4.85 -8.58
C GLU A 314 -16.92 4.02 -7.91
N THR A 315 -18.17 4.39 -8.18
CA THR A 315 -19.37 3.71 -7.71
C THR A 315 -20.15 3.13 -8.89
N GLY A 316 -20.76 1.97 -8.66
CA GLY A 316 -21.67 1.30 -9.59
C GLY A 316 -21.28 -0.13 -9.90
N VAL A 317 -22.04 -0.75 -10.80
CA VAL A 317 -21.82 -2.14 -11.22
C VAL A 317 -20.78 -2.24 -12.33
N MET A 318 -19.89 -3.22 -12.22
CA MET A 318 -18.79 -3.46 -13.15
C MET A 318 -18.58 -4.95 -13.37
N ALA A 319 -18.05 -5.33 -14.53
CA ALA A 319 -17.65 -6.70 -14.82
C ALA A 319 -16.13 -6.81 -14.85
N PHE A 320 -15.62 -7.91 -14.29
CA PHE A 320 -14.20 -8.21 -14.26
C PHE A 320 -13.95 -9.64 -14.73
N THR A 321 -12.91 -9.86 -15.52
CA THR A 321 -12.44 -11.20 -15.90
C THR A 321 -11.26 -11.60 -15.04
N PHE A 322 -11.28 -12.83 -14.54
CA PHE A 322 -10.25 -13.39 -13.66
C PHE A 322 -9.50 -14.51 -14.39
N ASP A 323 -8.19 -14.34 -14.55
CA ASP A 323 -7.29 -15.42 -14.99
C ASP A 323 -6.78 -16.25 -13.79
N SER A 324 -6.93 -15.72 -12.57
CA SER A 324 -6.55 -16.30 -11.27
C SER A 324 -7.51 -15.78 -10.18
N ASP A 325 -7.61 -16.45 -9.02
CA ASP A 325 -8.65 -16.18 -8.02
C ASP A 325 -8.66 -14.77 -7.40
N ASP A 326 -7.54 -14.06 -7.37
CA ASP A 326 -7.41 -12.85 -6.54
C ASP A 326 -7.55 -11.51 -7.27
N VAL A 327 -7.33 -11.48 -8.60
CA VAL A 327 -7.25 -10.23 -9.37
C VAL A 327 -8.12 -10.28 -10.63
N GLY A 328 -9.04 -9.32 -10.71
CA GLY A 328 -9.93 -9.15 -11.86
C GLY A 328 -9.54 -7.95 -12.71
N ILE A 329 -9.53 -8.13 -14.04
CA ILE A 329 -9.35 -7.05 -15.03
C ILE A 329 -10.73 -6.55 -15.44
N LYS A 330 -10.98 -5.24 -15.37
CA LYS A 330 -12.25 -4.67 -15.78
C LYS A 330 -12.50 -4.92 -17.26
N VAL A 331 -13.69 -5.41 -17.60
CA VAL A 331 -14.19 -5.48 -18.97
C VAL A 331 -14.54 -4.07 -19.44
N GLU A 332 -13.89 -3.60 -20.51
CA GLU A 332 -14.15 -2.26 -21.04
C GLU A 332 -15.43 -2.25 -21.91
N ASP A 333 -16.04 -1.07 -22.10
CA ASP A 333 -17.34 -0.97 -22.78
C ASP A 333 -17.35 -1.56 -24.20
N ASN A 334 -16.23 -1.41 -24.93
CA ASN A 334 -16.07 -1.95 -26.28
C ASN A 334 -15.98 -3.49 -26.30
N ASP A 335 -15.63 -4.11 -25.18
CA ASP A 335 -15.39 -5.55 -25.08
C ASP A 335 -16.68 -6.38 -25.02
N PHE A 336 -17.77 -5.79 -24.53
CA PHE A 336 -19.09 -6.44 -24.52
C PHE A 336 -19.65 -6.70 -25.92
N THR A 337 -19.20 -5.95 -26.93
CA THR A 337 -19.70 -6.04 -28.32
C THR A 337 -18.63 -6.47 -29.33
N SER A 338 -17.35 -6.48 -28.96
CA SER A 338 -16.27 -6.91 -29.87
C SER A 338 -16.27 -8.43 -30.08
N GLY A 339 -16.57 -9.19 -29.02
CA GLY A 339 -16.40 -10.65 -28.98
C GLY A 339 -14.92 -11.08 -28.90
N LEU A 340 -14.03 -10.16 -28.48
CA LEU A 340 -12.59 -10.46 -28.29
C LEU A 340 -12.26 -10.86 -26.86
N VAL A 341 -12.86 -10.18 -25.88
CA VAL A 341 -12.62 -10.44 -24.45
C VAL A 341 -13.71 -11.33 -23.88
N LEU A 342 -14.98 -11.00 -24.11
CA LEU A 342 -16.10 -11.84 -23.67
C LEU A 342 -16.57 -12.73 -24.83
N THR A 343 -16.24 -14.02 -24.75
CA THR A 343 -16.62 -15.06 -25.70
C THR A 343 -17.42 -16.17 -25.01
N PRO A 344 -18.18 -16.99 -25.76
CA PRO A 344 -18.79 -18.19 -25.22
C PRO A 344 -17.85 -19.11 -24.42
N GLN A 345 -16.56 -19.14 -24.75
CA GLN A 345 -15.57 -20.05 -24.17
C GLN A 345 -14.97 -19.53 -22.84
N ASN A 346 -14.99 -18.23 -22.60
CA ASN A 346 -14.37 -17.61 -21.42
C ASN A 346 -15.33 -16.74 -20.61
N ILE A 347 -16.63 -16.72 -20.95
CA ILE A 347 -17.62 -15.94 -20.20
C ILE A 347 -17.68 -16.36 -18.71
N ASN A 348 -17.36 -17.62 -18.41
CA ASN A 348 -17.30 -18.16 -17.06
C ASN A 348 -16.13 -17.64 -16.22
N THR A 349 -15.20 -16.88 -16.81
CA THR A 349 -14.18 -16.14 -16.06
C THR A 349 -14.62 -14.73 -15.70
N ALA A 350 -15.79 -14.29 -16.19
CA ALA A 350 -16.37 -12.99 -15.85
C ALA A 350 -17.20 -13.06 -14.57
N TYR A 351 -17.01 -12.07 -13.73
CA TYR A 351 -17.70 -11.85 -12.46
C TYR A 351 -18.24 -10.43 -12.43
N LEU A 352 -19.39 -10.24 -11.76
CA LEU A 352 -19.96 -8.91 -11.55
C LEU A 352 -19.62 -8.42 -10.15
N PHE A 353 -19.25 -7.16 -10.04
CA PHE A 353 -18.97 -6.48 -8.79
C PHE A 353 -19.81 -5.23 -8.70
N TYR A 354 -20.31 -4.94 -7.50
CA TYR A 354 -20.84 -3.64 -7.15
C TYR A 354 -19.76 -2.90 -6.35
N CYS A 355 -19.33 -1.75 -6.86
CA CYS A 355 -18.38 -0.89 -6.16
C CYS A 355 -19.11 0.30 -5.54
N GLN A 356 -18.79 0.64 -4.30
CA GLN A 356 -19.21 1.88 -3.65
C GLN A 356 -17.97 2.61 -3.15
N ASN A 357 -17.66 3.74 -3.78
CA ASN A 357 -16.50 4.56 -3.45
C ASN A 357 -15.19 3.75 -3.45
N GLY A 358 -15.04 2.89 -4.46
CA GLY A 358 -13.85 2.05 -4.67
C GLY A 358 -13.81 0.73 -3.91
N ASP A 359 -14.63 0.54 -2.88
CA ASP A 359 -14.78 -0.77 -2.23
C ASP A 359 -15.80 -1.59 -3.02
N CYS A 360 -15.40 -2.76 -3.49
CA CYS A 360 -16.14 -3.61 -4.41
C CYS A 360 -16.49 -4.95 -3.78
N THR A 361 -17.77 -5.28 -3.82
CA THR A 361 -18.29 -6.58 -3.39
C THR A 361 -18.85 -7.31 -4.60
N GLN A 362 -18.60 -8.62 -4.70
CA GLN A 362 -19.18 -9.43 -5.77
C GLN A 362 -20.71 -9.35 -5.70
N THR A 363 -21.35 -9.30 -6.86
CA THR A 363 -22.81 -9.22 -6.97
C THR A 363 -23.33 -10.13 -8.08
N TYR A 364 -24.64 -10.28 -8.10
CA TYR A 364 -25.38 -11.12 -9.02
C TYR A 364 -26.15 -10.27 -10.01
N GLY A 365 -26.34 -10.74 -11.24
CA GLY A 365 -27.04 -9.95 -12.24
C GLY A 365 -26.91 -10.51 -13.63
N TYR A 366 -26.91 -9.60 -14.59
CA TYR A 366 -26.93 -9.91 -16.00
C TYR A 366 -25.95 -9.02 -16.74
N LEU A 367 -25.27 -9.60 -17.74
CA LEU A 367 -24.45 -8.84 -18.67
C LEU A 367 -24.80 -9.21 -20.11
N LYS A 368 -24.63 -8.26 -21.01
CA LYS A 368 -24.75 -8.52 -22.45
C LYS A 368 -23.40 -8.89 -23.05
N TYR A 369 -23.37 -9.84 -23.98
CA TYR A 369 -22.15 -10.21 -24.69
C TYR A 369 -22.47 -10.64 -26.12
N LYS A 370 -21.42 -10.76 -26.93
CA LYS A 370 -21.54 -11.23 -28.31
C LYS A 370 -21.43 -12.76 -28.38
N SER A 371 -22.51 -13.40 -28.80
CA SER A 371 -22.61 -14.86 -28.88
C SER A 371 -21.81 -15.44 -30.05
N SER A 372 -21.73 -16.79 -30.11
CA SER A 372 -21.14 -17.52 -31.24
C SER A 372 -21.86 -17.30 -32.57
N THR A 373 -23.14 -16.88 -32.54
CA THR A 373 -23.92 -16.53 -33.74
C THR A 373 -23.74 -15.07 -34.15
N ASN A 374 -22.81 -14.34 -33.52
CA ASN A 374 -22.55 -12.92 -33.76
C ASN A 374 -23.75 -12.01 -33.40
N SER A 375 -24.71 -12.52 -32.61
CA SER A 375 -25.82 -11.74 -32.03
C SER A 375 -25.47 -11.28 -30.61
N ILE A 376 -26.07 -10.16 -30.18
CA ILE A 376 -26.02 -9.77 -28.77
C ILE A 376 -26.95 -10.68 -27.99
N SER A 377 -26.45 -11.25 -26.90
CA SER A 377 -27.19 -12.10 -25.96
C SER A 377 -26.98 -11.58 -24.55
N VAL A 378 -27.86 -11.97 -23.61
CA VAL A 378 -27.73 -11.66 -22.19
C VAL A 378 -27.51 -12.95 -21.43
N VAL A 379 -26.60 -12.91 -20.48
CA VAL A 379 -26.23 -14.04 -19.63
C VAL A 379 -26.45 -13.68 -18.17
N GLU A 380 -26.87 -14.65 -17.37
CA GLU A 380 -26.98 -14.52 -15.92
C GLU A 380 -25.63 -14.83 -15.25
N CYS A 381 -25.28 -13.99 -14.30
CA CYS A 381 -24.10 -14.11 -13.46
C CYS A 381 -24.57 -14.29 -12.02
N THR A 382 -24.41 -15.51 -11.53
CA THR A 382 -24.54 -15.82 -10.10
C THR A 382 -23.14 -15.72 -9.50
N ASP A 383 -22.45 -16.82 -9.24
CA ASP A 383 -21.06 -16.72 -8.79
C ASP A 383 -20.16 -16.26 -9.94
N ASN A 384 -20.22 -16.95 -11.08
CA ASN A 384 -19.66 -16.50 -12.34
C ASN A 384 -20.75 -16.44 -13.42
N CYS A 385 -20.41 -15.86 -14.57
CA CYS A 385 -21.35 -15.80 -15.69
C CYS A 385 -21.40 -17.15 -16.42
N SER A 386 -22.56 -17.80 -16.38
CA SER A 386 -22.71 -19.18 -16.90
C SER A 386 -23.28 -19.19 -18.32
N TYR A 387 -22.79 -20.06 -19.21
CA TYR A 387 -23.20 -20.13 -20.63
C TYR A 387 -24.66 -20.63 -20.89
N ALA A 388 -25.60 -20.36 -20.00
CA ALA A 388 -27.01 -20.58 -20.28
C ALA A 388 -27.55 -19.42 -21.13
N ASN A 389 -27.57 -19.60 -22.46
CA ASN A 389 -28.21 -18.65 -23.36
C ASN A 389 -29.68 -18.44 -22.94
N MET A 390 -29.99 -17.23 -22.47
CA MET A 390 -31.35 -16.85 -22.13
C MET A 390 -32.07 -16.39 -23.40
N ASN A 391 -32.93 -17.24 -23.94
CA ASN A 391 -33.69 -16.97 -25.18
C ASN A 391 -35.01 -16.21 -24.93
N TYR A 392 -35.09 -15.42 -23.86
CA TYR A 392 -36.30 -14.68 -23.54
C TYR A 392 -36.29 -13.34 -24.29
N ASN A 393 -37.39 -13.04 -24.97
CA ASN A 393 -37.58 -11.77 -25.71
C ASN A 393 -38.63 -10.87 -25.03
N SER A 394 -39.07 -11.22 -23.84
CA SER A 394 -40.14 -10.54 -23.10
C SER A 394 -40.01 -10.77 -21.59
N CYS A 395 -40.65 -9.93 -20.79
CA CYS A 395 -40.70 -10.14 -19.35
C CYS A 395 -41.49 -11.39 -18.96
N VAL A 396 -40.82 -12.30 -18.26
CA VAL A 396 -41.38 -13.56 -17.74
C VAL A 396 -41.57 -13.53 -16.22
N SER A 397 -40.64 -12.88 -15.51
CA SER A 397 -40.65 -12.75 -14.05
C SER A 397 -39.97 -11.45 -13.64
N GLY A 398 -40.27 -10.95 -12.44
CA GLY A 398 -39.51 -9.86 -11.83
C GLY A 398 -38.07 -10.26 -11.53
N GLY A 399 -37.16 -9.29 -11.60
CA GLY A 399 -35.73 -9.45 -11.39
C GLY A 399 -34.96 -10.05 -12.56
N PHE A 400 -35.60 -10.24 -13.71
CA PHE A 400 -35.01 -10.88 -14.89
C PHE A 400 -34.60 -9.85 -15.95
N ALA A 401 -33.49 -10.05 -16.68
CA ALA A 401 -33.09 -9.17 -17.77
C ALA A 401 -32.94 -9.90 -19.12
N TYR A 402 -33.25 -9.19 -20.21
CA TYR A 402 -33.15 -9.72 -21.58
C TYR A 402 -32.69 -8.66 -22.58
N TYR A 403 -32.33 -9.09 -23.79
CA TYR A 403 -32.03 -8.19 -24.89
C TYR A 403 -33.22 -8.13 -25.86
N ASP A 404 -33.83 -6.95 -26.00
CA ASP A 404 -34.86 -6.72 -27.00
C ASP A 404 -34.20 -6.28 -28.32
N THR A 405 -34.20 -7.19 -29.29
CA THR A 405 -33.61 -6.97 -30.61
C THR A 405 -34.32 -5.87 -31.41
N SER A 406 -35.60 -5.58 -31.12
CA SER A 406 -36.37 -4.55 -31.82
C SER A 406 -35.96 -3.16 -31.38
N SER A 407 -35.76 -2.95 -30.08
CA SER A 407 -35.28 -1.68 -29.52
C SER A 407 -33.76 -1.61 -29.40
N GLN A 408 -33.04 -2.69 -29.69
CA GLN A 408 -31.59 -2.83 -29.54
C GLN A 408 -31.10 -2.42 -28.15
N SER A 409 -31.87 -2.81 -27.12
CA SER A 409 -31.59 -2.42 -25.74
C SER A 409 -31.74 -3.62 -24.80
N MET A 410 -30.94 -3.59 -23.74
CA MET A 410 -31.14 -4.49 -22.61
C MET A 410 -32.35 -3.99 -21.82
N LYS A 411 -33.19 -4.91 -21.33
CA LYS A 411 -34.38 -4.59 -20.53
C LYS A 411 -34.36 -5.36 -19.23
N LEU A 412 -34.81 -4.72 -18.15
CA LEU A 412 -34.97 -5.33 -16.83
C LEU A 412 -36.46 -5.43 -16.51
N CYS A 413 -36.90 -6.58 -16.04
CA CYS A 413 -38.25 -6.84 -15.58
C CYS A 413 -38.34 -6.59 -14.08
N VAL A 414 -39.25 -5.73 -13.66
CA VAL A 414 -39.46 -5.38 -12.25
C VAL A 414 -40.91 -5.59 -11.85
N VAL A 415 -41.13 -6.02 -10.62
CA VAL A 415 -42.46 -6.14 -10.02
C VAL A 415 -42.79 -4.86 -9.27
N ASP A 416 -43.96 -4.27 -9.52
CA ASP A 416 -44.45 -3.11 -8.77
C ASP A 416 -45.13 -3.50 -7.45
N LYS A 417 -45.56 -2.51 -6.66
CA LYS A 417 -46.23 -2.73 -5.37
C LYS A 417 -47.56 -3.49 -5.49
N SER A 418 -48.19 -3.46 -6.67
CA SER A 418 -49.43 -4.17 -6.98
C SER A 418 -49.18 -5.61 -7.45
N GLY A 419 -47.91 -6.01 -7.63
CA GLY A 419 -47.53 -7.31 -8.15
C GLY A 419 -47.49 -7.40 -9.69
N ASN A 420 -47.67 -6.29 -10.41
CA ASN A 420 -47.58 -6.31 -11.87
C ASN A 420 -46.12 -6.30 -12.32
N ILE A 421 -45.82 -7.05 -13.38
CA ILE A 421 -44.49 -7.10 -13.99
C ILE A 421 -44.41 -6.05 -15.09
N ASN A 422 -43.45 -5.14 -14.97
CA ASN A 422 -43.16 -4.08 -15.92
C ASN A 422 -41.73 -4.23 -16.46
N SER A 423 -41.46 -3.74 -17.68
CA SER A 423 -40.11 -3.70 -18.25
C SER A 423 -39.52 -2.29 -18.21
N ILE A 424 -38.28 -2.15 -17.76
CA ILE A 424 -37.49 -0.92 -17.80
C ILE A 424 -36.43 -1.06 -18.89
N ASP A 425 -36.31 -0.07 -19.76
CA ASP A 425 -35.28 -0.02 -20.81
C ASP A 425 -33.94 0.46 -20.23
N ILE A 426 -32.91 -0.40 -20.25
CA ILE A 426 -31.54 -0.05 -19.85
C ILE A 426 -30.80 0.60 -21.03
N LYS A 427 -30.60 1.91 -20.95
CA LYS A 427 -30.02 2.76 -22.01
C LYS A 427 -28.65 3.28 -21.59
N GLY A 428 -27.75 3.40 -22.56
CA GLY A 428 -26.38 3.90 -22.35
C GLY A 428 -26.30 5.43 -22.27
N ASN A 429 -26.85 6.03 -21.21
CA ASN A 429 -26.81 7.47 -20.98
C ASN A 429 -26.74 7.85 -19.49
N GLY A 430 -26.25 6.96 -18.65
CA GLY A 430 -26.17 7.14 -17.20
C GLY A 430 -26.57 5.88 -16.43
N HIS A 431 -26.40 5.92 -15.12
CA HIS A 431 -26.87 4.85 -14.25
C HIS A 431 -28.39 4.79 -14.28
N GLN A 432 -28.93 3.57 -14.32
CA GLN A 432 -30.35 3.33 -14.21
C GLN A 432 -30.64 2.41 -13.04
N TYR A 433 -31.78 2.66 -12.40
CA TYR A 433 -32.19 1.96 -11.19
C TYR A 433 -33.50 1.24 -11.43
N GLY A 434 -33.52 -0.05 -11.10
CA GLY A 434 -34.71 -0.89 -11.13
C GLY A 434 -35.12 -1.29 -9.72
N PHE A 435 -36.31 -0.87 -9.30
CA PHE A 435 -36.87 -1.24 -7.99
C PHE A 435 -37.82 -2.42 -8.16
N ASN A 436 -37.37 -3.61 -7.76
CA ASN A 436 -38.16 -4.83 -7.85
C ASN A 436 -38.82 -5.15 -6.50
N TYR A 437 -40.12 -4.92 -6.39
CA TYR A 437 -40.87 -5.09 -5.15
C TYR A 437 -41.05 -6.58 -4.79
N ASP A 438 -40.58 -6.97 -3.61
CA ASP A 438 -40.86 -8.28 -3.04
C ASP A 438 -42.14 -8.22 -2.20
N THR A 439 -43.22 -8.74 -2.77
CA THR A 439 -44.54 -8.80 -2.14
C THR A 439 -44.57 -9.55 -0.80
N LYS A 440 -43.58 -10.41 -0.50
CA LYS A 440 -43.51 -11.16 0.76
C LYS A 440 -42.91 -10.33 1.89
N SER A 441 -41.80 -9.66 1.64
CA SER A 441 -41.12 -8.81 2.63
C SER A 441 -41.71 -7.39 2.72
N GLY A 442 -42.36 -6.92 1.65
CA GLY A 442 -42.80 -5.53 1.52
C GLY A 442 -41.66 -4.55 1.25
N LEU A 443 -40.49 -5.06 0.82
CA LEU A 443 -39.28 -4.28 0.52
C LEU A 443 -38.97 -4.35 -0.98
N TYR A 444 -38.13 -3.43 -1.46
CA TYR A 444 -37.63 -3.44 -2.84
C TYR A 444 -36.23 -4.04 -2.88
N ASN A 445 -35.97 -4.91 -3.86
CA ASN A 445 -34.60 -5.21 -4.25
C ASN A 445 -34.16 -4.17 -5.29
N LEU A 446 -32.98 -3.61 -5.12
CA LEU A 446 -32.43 -2.61 -6.04
C LEU A 446 -31.53 -3.26 -7.08
N PHE A 447 -31.83 -3.02 -8.34
CA PHE A 447 -30.94 -3.25 -9.47
C PHE A 447 -30.32 -1.93 -9.92
N GLU A 448 -29.07 -1.99 -10.34
CA GLU A 448 -28.35 -0.88 -10.93
C GLU A 448 -27.72 -1.30 -12.26
N SER A 449 -27.75 -0.42 -13.25
CA SER A 449 -27.02 -0.59 -14.50
C SER A 449 -25.68 0.15 -14.49
N ASP A 450 -24.75 -0.32 -15.31
CA ASP A 450 -23.59 0.50 -15.69
C ASP A 450 -24.06 1.66 -16.60
N LYS A 451 -23.21 2.67 -16.76
CA LYS A 451 -23.54 3.88 -17.54
C LYS A 451 -23.85 3.61 -19.01
N MET A 452 -23.34 2.49 -19.55
CA MET A 452 -23.47 2.10 -20.95
C MET A 452 -24.57 1.06 -21.19
N GLY A 453 -25.24 0.59 -20.14
CA GLY A 453 -26.27 -0.44 -20.23
C GLY A 453 -25.73 -1.77 -20.79
N ASN A 454 -24.49 -2.11 -20.46
CA ASN A 454 -23.89 -3.41 -20.72
C ASN A 454 -24.21 -4.42 -19.61
N ILE A 455 -24.45 -3.94 -18.39
CA ILE A 455 -24.62 -4.70 -17.16
C ILE A 455 -25.87 -4.19 -16.44
N VAL A 456 -26.61 -5.10 -15.82
CA VAL A 456 -27.57 -4.76 -14.76
C VAL A 456 -27.44 -5.78 -13.65
N ALA A 457 -27.18 -5.34 -12.43
CA ALA A 457 -26.93 -6.23 -11.30
C ALA A 457 -27.57 -5.72 -10.02
N TYR A 458 -27.71 -6.59 -9.04
CA TYR A 458 -28.17 -6.19 -7.72
C TYR A 458 -27.19 -5.20 -7.11
N SER A 459 -27.71 -4.11 -6.57
CA SER A 459 -26.91 -3.22 -5.73
C SER A 459 -26.55 -3.95 -4.42
N LYS A 460 -25.35 -3.68 -3.92
CA LYS A 460 -24.87 -4.13 -2.61
C LYS A 460 -24.65 -2.95 -1.65
N GLY A 461 -24.90 -1.73 -2.11
CA GLY A 461 -24.56 -0.52 -1.38
C GLY A 461 -25.56 -0.16 -0.29
N SER A 462 -25.10 0.66 0.64
CA SER A 462 -25.95 1.27 1.68
C SER A 462 -26.02 2.78 1.48
N GLY A 463 -27.19 3.37 1.70
CA GLY A 463 -27.38 4.82 1.58
C GLY A 463 -28.79 5.19 1.12
N ILE A 464 -28.90 6.34 0.45
CA ILE A 464 -30.17 6.86 -0.06
C ILE A 464 -30.08 7.10 -1.56
N ILE A 465 -31.22 6.88 -2.22
CA ILE A 465 -31.50 7.31 -3.60
C ILE A 465 -32.73 8.22 -3.58
N MET A 466 -32.67 9.35 -4.27
CA MET A 466 -33.83 10.21 -4.52
C MET A 466 -34.44 9.86 -5.88
N LYS A 467 -35.58 9.18 -5.88
CA LYS A 467 -36.26 8.74 -7.11
C LYS A 467 -37.76 8.66 -6.91
N ASP A 468 -38.53 9.18 -7.85
CA ASP A 468 -39.97 8.90 -7.93
C ASP A 468 -40.19 7.41 -8.26
N ILE A 469 -40.61 6.63 -7.27
CA ILE A 469 -40.94 5.22 -7.45
C ILE A 469 -42.44 4.95 -7.51
N ASN A 470 -43.26 5.97 -7.23
CA ASN A 470 -44.71 5.85 -7.11
C ASN A 470 -45.46 6.44 -8.34
N GLY A 471 -44.76 7.23 -9.17
CA GLY A 471 -45.24 7.86 -10.40
C GLY A 471 -45.92 9.22 -10.21
N ASP A 472 -45.78 9.89 -9.07
CA ASP A 472 -46.40 11.19 -8.77
C ASP A 472 -45.57 12.40 -9.20
N SER A 473 -44.42 12.18 -9.86
CA SER A 473 -43.44 13.18 -10.28
C SER A 473 -42.72 13.90 -9.15
N VAL A 474 -42.78 13.39 -7.92
CA VAL A 474 -42.00 13.85 -6.77
C VAL A 474 -40.96 12.79 -6.42
N ASN A 475 -39.71 13.19 -6.21
CA ASN A 475 -38.68 12.24 -5.82
C ASN A 475 -38.96 11.72 -4.41
N ASP A 476 -39.11 10.41 -4.28
CA ASP A 476 -39.15 9.74 -2.98
C ASP A 476 -37.73 9.58 -2.42
N VAL A 477 -37.61 9.64 -1.09
CA VAL A 477 -36.39 9.28 -0.36
C VAL A 477 -36.41 7.78 -0.10
N VAL A 478 -35.61 7.04 -0.86
CA VAL A 478 -35.50 5.59 -0.74
C VAL A 478 -34.21 5.26 -0.02
N MET A 479 -34.31 4.68 1.18
CA MET A 479 -33.15 4.17 1.91
C MET A 479 -32.91 2.72 1.52
N CYS A 480 -31.65 2.36 1.33
CA CYS A 480 -31.22 1.01 1.04
C CYS A 480 -30.17 0.56 2.06
N GLU A 481 -30.33 -0.67 2.53
CA GLU A 481 -29.38 -1.35 3.41
C GLU A 481 -28.70 -2.46 2.61
N GLY A 482 -27.39 -2.31 2.43
CA GLY A 482 -26.52 -3.28 1.77
C GLY A 482 -26.25 -4.50 2.66
N SER A 483 -25.87 -5.60 2.02
CA SER A 483 -25.51 -6.86 2.66
C SER A 483 -24.42 -7.53 1.85
N ASP A 484 -23.40 -8.08 2.50
CA ASP A 484 -22.33 -8.80 1.80
C ASP A 484 -22.89 -10.05 1.10
N ASP A 485 -23.81 -10.75 1.76
CA ASP A 485 -24.35 -12.03 1.28
C ASP A 485 -25.57 -11.89 0.36
N SER A 486 -26.34 -10.80 0.47
CA SER A 486 -27.61 -10.62 -0.26
C SER A 486 -27.67 -9.31 -1.04
N SER A 487 -28.69 -9.13 -1.88
CA SER A 487 -28.96 -7.84 -2.51
C SER A 487 -29.31 -6.78 -1.46
N ALA A 488 -29.06 -5.52 -1.77
CA ALA A 488 -29.54 -4.41 -0.98
C ALA A 488 -31.08 -4.39 -0.96
N TYR A 489 -31.64 -4.25 0.24
CA TYR A 489 -33.07 -4.08 0.45
C TYR A 489 -33.38 -2.61 0.69
N CYS A 490 -34.39 -2.12 0.01
CA CYS A 490 -34.76 -0.72 0.02
C CYS A 490 -36.18 -0.50 0.48
N ASN A 491 -36.40 0.61 1.19
CA ASN A 491 -37.69 1.04 1.67
C ASN A 491 -37.87 2.56 1.51
N LEU A 492 -39.12 2.97 1.32
CA LEU A 492 -39.52 4.37 1.40
C LEU A 492 -39.37 4.86 2.85
N ILE A 493 -38.70 5.99 3.04
CA ILE A 493 -38.58 6.61 4.36
C ILE A 493 -39.26 7.97 4.36
N ASN A 494 -40.18 8.12 5.31
CA ASN A 494 -40.81 9.39 5.61
C ASN A 494 -40.07 10.05 6.78
N GLY A 495 -39.83 11.36 6.68
CA GLY A 495 -39.26 12.13 7.79
C GLY A 495 -37.75 11.98 7.99
N PHE A 496 -37.00 11.59 6.95
CA PHE A 496 -35.54 11.56 7.00
C PHE A 496 -34.97 12.98 7.14
N LYS A 497 -33.99 13.16 8.04
CA LYS A 497 -33.34 14.45 8.31
C LYS A 497 -31.84 14.28 8.55
N GLY A 498 -31.04 15.23 8.07
CA GLY A 498 -29.58 15.19 8.15
C GLY A 498 -28.95 14.64 6.86
N TYR A 499 -27.80 13.97 6.98
CA TYR A 499 -27.00 13.51 5.84
C TYR A 499 -27.12 12.01 5.58
N ALA A 500 -27.08 11.61 4.30
CA ALA A 500 -26.95 10.23 3.84
C ALA A 500 -25.93 10.11 2.72
N VAL A 501 -25.28 8.95 2.62
CA VAL A 501 -24.47 8.60 1.44
C VAL A 501 -25.40 8.53 0.23
N ASN A 502 -25.08 9.30 -0.82
CA ASN A 502 -25.83 9.25 -2.08
C ASN A 502 -25.40 8.01 -2.87
N MET A 503 -26.25 6.99 -2.96
CA MET A 503 -25.93 5.79 -3.74
C MET A 503 -25.93 6.03 -5.25
N ALA A 504 -26.56 7.12 -5.69
CA ALA A 504 -26.57 7.57 -7.08
C ALA A 504 -25.53 8.65 -7.39
N ALA A 505 -24.54 8.81 -6.51
CA ALA A 505 -23.49 9.80 -6.67
C ALA A 505 -22.62 9.53 -7.90
N GLU A 506 -22.30 10.60 -8.64
CA GLU A 506 -21.25 10.52 -9.66
C GLU A 506 -19.87 10.76 -9.05
N ASP A 507 -19.80 11.56 -7.98
CA ASP A 507 -18.59 11.86 -7.23
C ASP A 507 -18.66 11.27 -5.82
N ALA A 508 -17.56 10.66 -5.36
CA ALA A 508 -17.50 9.98 -4.06
C ALA A 508 -17.74 10.89 -2.83
N ASN A 509 -17.74 12.21 -3.00
CA ASN A 509 -18.02 13.21 -1.96
C ASN A 509 -19.46 13.74 -1.97
N GLU A 510 -20.34 13.22 -2.82
CA GLU A 510 -21.75 13.61 -2.86
C GLU A 510 -22.55 12.92 -1.75
N LEU A 511 -23.23 13.73 -0.95
CA LEU A 511 -24.19 13.32 0.07
C LEU A 511 -25.59 13.84 -0.28
N ILE A 512 -26.62 13.21 0.24
CA ILE A 512 -27.97 13.77 0.30
C ILE A 512 -28.15 14.43 1.66
N HIS A 513 -28.58 15.69 1.69
CA HIS A 513 -28.90 16.42 2.91
C HIS A 513 -30.36 16.83 2.94
N CYS A 514 -31.11 16.39 3.95
CA CYS A 514 -32.50 16.74 4.14
C CYS A 514 -32.67 17.65 5.36
N ASN A 515 -33.29 18.81 5.16
CA ASN A 515 -33.54 19.78 6.22
C ASN A 515 -34.75 19.41 7.10
N ASP A 516 -35.08 20.26 8.08
CA ASP A 516 -36.21 20.03 8.98
C ASP A 516 -37.58 20.08 8.30
N GLU A 517 -37.67 20.76 7.16
CA GLU A 517 -38.85 20.85 6.30
C GLU A 517 -38.96 19.66 5.33
N LEU A 518 -38.05 18.67 5.45
CA LEU A 518 -37.96 17.47 4.61
C LEU A 518 -37.64 17.77 3.14
N VAL A 519 -37.03 18.92 2.87
CA VAL A 519 -36.46 19.24 1.55
C VAL A 519 -35.05 18.67 1.49
N CYS A 520 -34.80 17.85 0.47
CA CYS A 520 -33.55 17.12 0.29
C CYS A 520 -32.77 17.63 -0.94
N ASP A 521 -31.47 17.87 -0.75
CA ASP A 521 -30.56 18.32 -1.80
C ASP A 521 -29.31 17.44 -1.86
N VAL A 522 -28.72 17.31 -3.06
CA VAL A 522 -27.38 16.72 -3.21
C VAL A 522 -26.34 17.78 -2.88
N VAL A 523 -25.41 17.47 -1.98
CA VAL A 523 -24.34 18.37 -1.51
C VAL A 523 -22.99 17.69 -1.57
N LYS A 524 -21.93 18.43 -1.93
CA LYS A 524 -20.55 17.90 -1.93
C LYS A 524 -19.84 18.21 -0.62
N LYS A 525 -19.19 17.21 -0.04
CA LYS A 525 -18.46 17.31 1.23
C LYS A 525 -17.13 16.56 1.15
N ASP A 526 -16.03 17.28 1.08
CA ASP A 526 -14.72 16.65 0.98
C ASP A 526 -14.24 16.05 2.31
N ASN A 527 -14.58 16.70 3.42
CA ASN A 527 -13.99 16.44 4.72
C ASN A 527 -14.99 16.69 5.86
N GLY A 528 -15.00 15.80 6.85
CA GLY A 528 -15.75 15.92 8.10
C GLY A 528 -16.54 14.66 8.45
N TYR A 529 -17.20 14.70 9.59
CA TYR A 529 -18.21 13.70 9.96
C TYR A 529 -19.61 14.29 9.75
N PHE A 530 -20.51 13.47 9.23
CA PHE A 530 -21.89 13.82 8.95
C PHE A 530 -22.81 12.75 9.55
N MET A 531 -24.02 13.12 9.92
CA MET A 531 -24.96 12.22 10.56
C MET A 531 -26.42 12.57 10.25
N ASN A 532 -27.33 11.70 10.67
CA ASN A 532 -28.77 11.88 10.46
C ASN A 532 -29.58 11.51 11.70
N ASN A 533 -30.90 11.72 11.61
CA ASN A 533 -31.85 11.41 12.68
C ASN A 533 -32.03 9.90 12.97
N GLN A 534 -31.38 9.02 12.21
CA GLN A 534 -31.28 7.59 12.48
C GLN A 534 -29.94 7.21 13.14
N ASN A 535 -29.12 8.19 13.53
CA ASN A 535 -27.81 8.02 14.16
C ASN A 535 -26.77 7.30 13.27
N GLN A 536 -26.95 7.31 11.96
CA GLN A 536 -25.90 6.84 11.04
C GLN A 536 -24.76 7.86 11.03
N LEU A 537 -23.53 7.39 11.10
CA LEU A 537 -22.32 8.22 11.01
C LEU A 537 -21.73 8.05 9.62
N ILE A 538 -21.37 9.16 8.98
CA ILE A 538 -20.77 9.20 7.65
C ILE A 538 -19.45 9.94 7.79
N LYS A 539 -18.36 9.30 7.41
CA LYS A 539 -17.03 9.91 7.40
C LYS A 539 -16.71 10.32 5.97
N CYS A 540 -16.51 11.62 5.75
CA CYS A 540 -15.94 12.14 4.52
C CYS A 540 -14.48 12.50 4.77
N SER A 541 -13.58 11.90 3.99
CA SER A 541 -12.16 12.15 4.08
C SER A 541 -11.58 12.23 2.68
N GLU A 542 -10.88 13.32 2.39
CA GLU A 542 -10.16 13.51 1.13
C GLU A 542 -11.04 13.35 -0.12
N GLY A 543 -12.28 13.81 -0.06
CA GLY A 543 -13.22 13.73 -1.18
C GLY A 543 -13.95 12.38 -1.30
N VAL A 544 -13.93 11.55 -0.26
CA VAL A 544 -14.62 10.26 -0.23
C VAL A 544 -15.48 10.14 1.02
N CYS A 545 -16.78 9.98 0.84
CA CYS A 545 -17.77 9.86 1.91
C CYS A 545 -18.27 8.41 2.04
N LYS A 546 -18.08 7.80 3.20
CA LYS A 546 -18.52 6.42 3.47
C LYS A 546 -19.32 6.34 4.77
N LEU A 547 -20.26 5.40 4.82
CA LEU A 547 -20.96 5.06 6.06
C LEU A 547 -19.95 4.42 7.02
N ASP A 548 -19.84 4.96 8.23
CA ASP A 548 -18.98 4.43 9.28
C ASP A 548 -19.80 3.52 10.19
N VAL A 549 -19.66 2.22 9.95
CA VAL A 549 -20.35 1.16 10.71
C VAL A 549 -19.54 0.66 11.91
N SER A 550 -18.34 1.21 12.13
CA SER A 550 -17.45 0.72 13.18
C SER A 550 -17.94 1.14 14.57
N TYR A 551 -18.12 0.16 15.45
CA TYR A 551 -18.38 0.41 16.86
C TYR A 551 -17.09 0.23 17.63
N VAL A 552 -16.54 1.33 18.12
CA VAL A 552 -15.29 1.32 18.89
C VAL A 552 -15.55 1.70 20.34
N SER A 553 -14.79 1.07 21.24
CA SER A 553 -14.81 1.35 22.69
C SER A 553 -13.78 2.40 23.11
N TYR A 554 -12.87 2.74 22.20
CA TYR A 554 -11.83 3.74 22.36
C TYR A 554 -11.87 4.71 21.18
N CYS A 555 -11.34 5.90 21.39
CA CYS A 555 -11.30 6.95 20.38
C CYS A 555 -10.21 7.97 20.74
N ASP A 556 -9.65 8.59 19.71
CA ASP A 556 -8.63 9.61 19.85
C ASP A 556 -9.24 11.01 20.04
N ASN A 557 -8.42 11.95 20.54
CA ASN A 557 -8.84 13.33 20.75
C ASN A 557 -9.16 14.02 19.41
N GLY A 558 -10.43 14.39 19.20
CA GLY A 558 -10.98 14.96 17.97
C GLY A 558 -11.81 13.99 17.13
N GLU A 559 -11.73 12.69 17.40
CA GLU A 559 -12.43 11.66 16.62
C GLU A 559 -13.93 11.61 16.96
N VAL A 560 -14.76 11.33 15.96
CA VAL A 560 -16.18 11.02 16.14
C VAL A 560 -16.39 9.54 15.88
N ILE A 561 -17.05 8.86 16.83
CA ILE A 561 -17.26 7.41 16.79
C ILE A 561 -18.72 7.05 17.01
N ASN A 562 -19.13 5.89 16.52
CA ASN A 562 -20.36 5.23 16.95
C ASN A 562 -20.10 4.45 18.24
N SER A 563 -20.54 4.99 19.38
CA SER A 563 -20.37 4.31 20.67
C SER A 563 -21.51 3.33 20.93
N GLY A 564 -21.18 2.04 21.07
CA GLY A 564 -22.16 1.00 21.41
C GLY A 564 -22.90 1.25 22.73
N SER A 565 -22.30 1.99 23.67
CA SER A 565 -22.91 2.36 24.95
C SER A 565 -23.99 3.44 24.82
N TYR A 566 -23.83 4.37 23.86
CA TYR A 566 -24.71 5.54 23.72
C TYR A 566 -25.66 5.44 22.53
N LYS A 567 -25.49 4.44 21.66
CA LYS A 567 -26.31 4.22 20.43
C LYS A 567 -26.45 5.50 19.58
N SER A 568 -25.45 6.38 19.63
CA SER A 568 -25.42 7.66 18.95
C SER A 568 -23.97 8.05 18.63
N PRO A 569 -23.74 8.84 17.58
CA PRO A 569 -22.45 9.44 17.32
C PRO A 569 -21.97 10.30 18.49
N THR A 570 -20.71 10.11 18.88
CA THR A 570 -20.09 10.85 19.98
C THR A 570 -18.72 11.38 19.57
N LEU A 571 -18.43 12.64 19.91
CA LEU A 571 -17.11 13.24 19.78
C LEU A 571 -16.25 12.91 20.99
N CYS A 572 -15.03 12.49 20.75
CA CYS A 572 -14.04 12.30 21.79
C CYS A 572 -13.16 13.54 21.89
N ALA A 573 -13.23 14.24 23.02
CA ALA A 573 -12.45 15.45 23.23
C ALA A 573 -12.08 15.60 24.71
N TYR A 574 -10.83 15.97 24.98
CA TYR A 574 -10.31 16.23 26.34
C TYR A 574 -10.45 15.02 27.28
N GLY A 575 -10.27 13.80 26.76
CA GLY A 575 -10.45 12.56 27.51
C GLY A 575 -11.89 12.28 27.94
N LYS A 576 -12.88 12.92 27.28
CA LYS A 576 -14.31 12.72 27.52
C LYS A 576 -15.01 12.32 26.23
N ILE A 577 -16.07 11.53 26.38
CA ILE A 577 -17.03 11.21 25.32
C ILE A 577 -18.16 12.23 25.40
N ILE A 578 -18.38 12.96 24.32
CA ILE A 578 -19.36 14.04 24.21
C ILE A 578 -20.43 13.60 23.20
N PRO A 579 -21.67 13.28 23.64
CA PRO A 579 -22.74 12.95 22.72
C PRO A 579 -23.07 14.12 21.79
N LEU A 580 -23.13 13.86 20.49
CA LEU A 580 -23.42 14.87 19.47
C LEU A 580 -24.93 15.02 19.24
N ILE A 581 -25.65 13.89 19.25
CA ILE A 581 -27.11 13.85 19.16
C ILE A 581 -27.66 13.46 20.53
N THR A 582 -28.16 14.42 21.30
CA THR A 582 -28.94 14.10 22.50
C THR A 582 -30.40 13.93 22.10
N ASN A 583 -30.88 12.68 22.06
CA ASN A 583 -32.26 12.29 21.74
C ASN A 583 -33.30 12.74 22.78
N THR A 584 -33.00 13.79 23.54
CA THR A 584 -33.79 14.30 24.65
C THR A 584 -34.40 15.62 24.22
N ASN A 585 -35.69 15.80 24.51
CA ASN A 585 -36.56 16.98 24.27
C ASN A 585 -36.02 18.37 24.70
N ASN A 586 -34.74 18.49 25.02
CA ASN A 586 -34.04 19.76 25.14
C ASN A 586 -33.90 20.35 23.74
N VAL A 587 -34.73 21.37 23.49
CA VAL A 587 -34.65 22.25 22.34
C VAL A 587 -33.25 22.86 22.29
N TYR A 588 -32.31 22.20 21.63
CA TYR A 588 -31.13 22.89 21.12
C TYR A 588 -31.66 23.91 20.13
N ASN A 589 -31.31 25.17 20.37
CA ASN A 589 -31.62 26.22 19.42
C ASN A 589 -30.84 25.89 18.14
N TYR A 590 -31.52 25.73 17.01
CA TYR A 590 -30.95 25.23 15.74
C TYR A 590 -29.72 26.01 15.23
N ASN A 591 -29.48 27.21 15.77
CA ASN A 591 -28.35 28.07 15.46
C ASN A 591 -27.15 27.93 16.42
N ASP A 592 -27.21 27.05 17.42
CA ASP A 592 -26.13 26.89 18.40
C ASP A 592 -25.07 25.90 17.89
N TYR A 593 -24.04 26.46 17.27
CA TYR A 593 -22.79 25.73 16.99
C TYR A 593 -21.97 25.55 18.27
N ASN A 594 -21.45 24.35 18.49
CA ASN A 594 -20.43 24.10 19.50
C ASN A 594 -19.05 24.03 18.84
N TYR A 595 -18.06 24.67 19.44
CA TYR A 595 -16.69 24.68 18.95
C TYR A 595 -15.78 23.94 19.93
N TYR A 596 -14.83 23.19 19.40
CA TYR A 596 -13.86 22.44 20.19
C TYR A 596 -12.47 22.70 19.65
N ILE A 597 -11.54 23.05 20.55
CA ILE A 597 -10.12 23.17 20.25
C ILE A 597 -9.49 21.80 20.42
N ILE A 598 -9.02 21.20 19.34
CA ILE A 598 -8.35 19.91 19.41
C ILE A 598 -6.85 20.15 19.26
N ASP A 599 -6.10 19.78 20.30
CA ASP A 599 -4.66 19.91 20.34
C ASP A 599 -3.97 18.58 20.03
N LYS A 600 -2.66 18.67 19.76
CA LYS A 600 -1.77 17.54 19.48
C LYS A 600 -2.18 16.73 18.26
N ILE A 601 -2.59 17.42 17.20
CA ILE A 601 -2.89 16.82 15.89
C ILE A 601 -1.75 17.14 14.90
N ASP A 602 -1.55 16.33 13.88
CA ASP A 602 -0.70 16.65 12.72
C ASP A 602 -1.57 17.18 11.57
N THR A 603 -1.47 18.48 11.28
CA THR A 603 -2.27 19.13 10.21
C THR A 603 -1.80 18.81 8.80
N LYS A 604 -0.75 17.99 8.63
CA LYS A 604 -0.44 17.35 7.35
C LYS A 604 -1.58 16.44 6.88
N TYR A 605 -2.36 15.88 7.81
CA TYR A 605 -3.52 15.04 7.52
C TYR A 605 -4.79 15.86 7.71
N THR A 606 -5.67 15.82 6.71
CA THR A 606 -6.93 16.56 6.79
C THR A 606 -7.88 15.91 7.79
N TYR A 607 -8.50 16.70 8.68
CA TYR A 607 -9.62 16.21 9.51
C TYR A 607 -10.73 15.66 8.59
N PRO A 608 -11.25 14.44 8.79
CA PRO A 608 -11.36 13.71 10.06
C PRO A 608 -10.24 12.71 10.37
N ASN A 609 -9.14 12.68 9.62
CA ASN A 609 -8.01 11.79 9.94
C ASN A 609 -7.18 12.39 11.06
N VAL A 610 -7.45 11.94 12.29
CA VAL A 610 -6.74 12.39 13.49
C VAL A 610 -5.44 11.60 13.63
N VAL A 611 -4.31 12.27 13.43
CA VAL A 611 -2.96 11.73 13.69
C VAL A 611 -2.30 12.58 14.76
N GLN A 612 -1.58 11.94 15.69
CA GLN A 612 -0.90 12.65 16.77
C GLN A 612 0.21 13.56 16.23
N GLY A 613 0.19 14.83 16.65
CA GLY A 613 1.18 15.83 16.25
C GLY A 613 1.33 16.95 17.28
N ASN A 614 1.80 18.12 16.83
CA ASN A 614 2.01 19.30 17.69
C ASN A 614 1.09 20.46 17.32
N ASP A 615 0.20 20.28 16.35
CA ASP A 615 -0.69 21.31 15.86
C ASP A 615 -1.99 21.36 16.66
N THR A 616 -2.71 22.45 16.45
CA THR A 616 -4.03 22.69 17.02
C THR A 616 -5.00 22.97 15.90
N ILE A 617 -6.20 22.39 15.96
CA ILE A 617 -7.30 22.70 15.04
C ILE A 617 -8.53 23.12 15.84
N ILE A 618 -9.47 23.77 15.16
CA ILE A 618 -10.80 24.03 15.70
C ILE A 618 -11.81 23.25 14.88
N ILE A 619 -12.62 22.44 15.56
CA ILE A 619 -13.77 21.77 14.95
C ILE A 619 -15.07 22.43 15.41
N ARG A 620 -16.02 22.54 14.50
CA ARG A 620 -17.38 23.00 14.73
C ARG A 620 -18.32 21.82 14.61
N SER A 621 -19.17 21.65 15.61
CA SER A 621 -20.27 20.71 15.59
C SER A 621 -21.59 21.45 15.52
N ASP A 622 -22.46 20.99 14.62
CA ASP A 622 -23.89 21.26 14.62
C ASP A 622 -24.67 19.94 14.83
N GLN A 623 -25.98 19.96 14.59
CA GLN A 623 -26.87 18.82 14.78
C GLN A 623 -26.51 17.62 13.89
N TYR A 624 -25.97 17.86 12.69
CA TYR A 624 -25.79 16.82 11.68
C TYR A 624 -24.36 16.78 11.08
N ALA A 625 -23.44 17.64 11.53
CA ALA A 625 -22.08 17.67 11.04
C ALA A 625 -21.05 18.06 12.11
N VAL A 626 -19.85 17.50 11.97
CA VAL A 626 -18.63 17.90 12.68
C VAL A 626 -17.54 18.15 11.64
N ILE A 627 -17.11 19.40 11.51
CA ILE A 627 -16.15 19.82 10.49
C ILE A 627 -15.04 20.68 11.10
N GLN A 628 -13.86 20.67 10.49
CA GLN A 628 -12.81 21.63 10.81
C GLN A 628 -13.15 23.01 10.20
N VAL A 629 -12.90 24.08 10.95
CA VAL A 629 -13.18 25.46 10.52
C VAL A 629 -11.92 26.28 10.32
N THR A 630 -11.98 27.22 9.36
CA THR A 630 -10.99 28.28 9.16
C THR A 630 -11.55 29.61 9.65
N THR A 631 -10.66 30.57 9.94
CA THR A 631 -11.04 31.91 10.37
C THR A 631 -10.75 32.94 9.29
N GLY A 632 -11.51 34.04 9.30
CA GLY A 632 -11.14 35.25 8.60
C GLY A 632 -9.93 35.96 9.23
N GLU A 633 -9.58 37.11 8.68
CA GLU A 633 -8.46 37.93 9.14
C GLU A 633 -8.58 38.44 10.57
N ASP A 634 -9.81 38.53 11.07
CA ASP A 634 -10.10 39.00 12.43
C ASP A 634 -10.04 37.88 13.47
N GLY A 635 -9.85 36.62 13.05
CA GLY A 635 -9.83 35.45 13.94
C GLY A 635 -11.18 35.18 14.62
N PHE A 636 -11.20 34.21 15.54
CA PHE A 636 -12.34 33.93 16.40
C PHE A 636 -11.98 34.11 17.88
N CYS A 637 -12.86 34.76 18.63
CA CYS A 637 -12.79 34.79 20.09
C CYS A 637 -13.54 33.60 20.65
N PHE A 638 -12.80 32.61 21.14
CA PHE A 638 -13.35 31.37 21.67
C PHE A 638 -13.47 31.46 23.19
N ASP A 639 -14.68 31.22 23.68
CA ASP A 639 -14.95 31.05 25.11
C ASP A 639 -14.74 29.59 25.51
N VAL A 640 -13.68 29.36 26.30
CA VAL A 640 -13.30 28.02 26.75
C VAL A 640 -14.35 27.40 27.67
N SER A 641 -15.11 28.23 28.41
CA SER A 641 -16.10 27.76 29.38
C SER A 641 -17.41 27.33 28.70
N THR A 642 -17.90 28.14 27.76
CA THR A 642 -19.17 27.89 27.07
C THR A 642 -19.03 27.09 25.79
N LYS A 643 -17.80 26.94 25.27
CA LYS A 643 -17.49 26.30 23.98
C LYS A 643 -18.17 27.00 22.78
N LYS A 644 -18.44 28.30 22.91
CA LYS A 644 -19.04 29.12 21.86
C LYS A 644 -18.03 30.13 21.33
N ILE A 645 -18.22 30.57 20.09
CA ILE A 645 -17.57 31.79 19.60
C ILE A 645 -18.31 32.98 20.21
N SER A 646 -17.54 33.87 20.83
CA SER A 646 -18.06 35.13 21.37
C SER A 646 -18.30 36.15 20.27
N SER A 647 -19.35 36.96 20.45
CA SER A 647 -19.59 38.15 19.62
C SER A 647 -18.60 39.29 19.90
N ASP A 648 -17.86 39.23 21.00
CA ASP A 648 -16.74 40.12 21.29
C ASP A 648 -15.59 39.81 20.32
N SER A 649 -15.41 40.62 19.28
CA SER A 649 -14.33 40.46 18.29
C SER A 649 -12.95 40.88 18.80
N THR A 650 -12.90 41.58 19.93
CA THR A 650 -11.67 42.04 20.58
C THR A 650 -11.07 41.01 21.54
N CYS A 651 -11.87 40.05 22.02
CA CYS A 651 -11.51 39.06 23.03
C CYS A 651 -11.04 39.71 24.35
N ASP A 652 -11.71 40.78 24.77
CA ASP A 652 -11.25 41.59 25.91
C ASP A 652 -11.51 40.94 27.27
N SER A 653 -12.41 39.96 27.33
CA SER A 653 -12.68 39.21 28.56
C SER A 653 -11.62 38.13 28.84
N ILE A 654 -11.30 37.94 30.12
CA ILE A 654 -10.21 37.06 30.61
C ILE A 654 -10.36 35.59 30.14
N GLU A 655 -11.58 35.15 29.85
CA GLU A 655 -11.89 33.76 29.49
C GLU A 655 -11.88 33.52 27.97
N LEU A 656 -11.75 34.58 27.16
CA LEU A 656 -11.70 34.48 25.70
C LEU A 656 -10.27 34.29 25.21
N LYS A 657 -10.11 33.36 24.28
CA LYS A 657 -8.86 33.16 23.54
C LYS A 657 -9.09 33.44 22.06
N LYS A 658 -8.23 34.28 21.49
CA LYS A 658 -8.26 34.57 20.06
C LYS A 658 -7.53 33.49 19.28
N TYR A 659 -8.16 32.94 18.25
CA TYR A 659 -7.55 31.95 17.35
C TYR A 659 -7.58 32.41 15.90
N TYR A 660 -6.52 32.09 15.18
CA TYR A 660 -6.34 32.33 13.75
C TYR A 660 -6.04 31.01 13.05
N CYS A 661 -6.96 30.54 12.21
CA CYS A 661 -6.88 29.29 11.46
C CYS A 661 -6.93 29.61 9.95
N ALA A 662 -5.78 29.68 9.29
CA ALA A 662 -5.72 30.14 7.90
C ALA A 662 -6.23 29.13 6.88
N SER A 663 -5.97 27.84 7.14
CA SER A 663 -6.30 26.71 6.28
C SER A 663 -6.51 25.48 7.16
N ILE A 664 -7.27 24.52 6.64
CA ILE A 664 -7.42 23.20 7.26
C ILE A 664 -6.09 22.43 7.35
N CYS A 665 -5.12 22.74 6.48
CA CYS A 665 -3.81 22.09 6.40
C CYS A 665 -2.74 22.74 7.28
N THR A 666 -3.15 23.61 8.21
CA THR A 666 -2.22 24.37 9.05
C THR A 666 -2.75 24.51 10.47
N SER A 667 -1.85 24.43 11.44
CA SER A 667 -2.13 24.71 12.84
C SER A 667 -2.78 26.08 13.05
N CYS A 668 -3.88 26.10 13.82
CA CYS A 668 -4.46 27.29 14.40
C CYS A 668 -3.50 27.89 15.44
N THR A 669 -3.41 29.22 15.48
CA THR A 669 -2.49 29.93 16.37
C THR A 669 -3.19 31.06 17.12
N ASN A 670 -2.67 31.41 18.29
CA ASN A 670 -3.21 32.53 19.09
C ASN A 670 -2.73 33.90 18.59
N GLU A 671 -1.82 33.94 17.62
CA GLU A 671 -1.22 35.15 17.08
C GLU A 671 -1.40 35.21 15.56
N LYS A 672 -1.83 36.38 15.04
CA LYS A 672 -2.03 36.58 13.60
C LYS A 672 -0.69 36.58 12.87
N LYS A 673 -0.53 35.72 11.85
CA LYS A 673 0.66 35.71 10.99
C LYS A 673 0.51 36.71 9.86
N LYS A 674 1.42 37.70 9.78
CA LYS A 674 1.35 38.83 8.82
C LYS A 674 1.40 38.45 7.33
N LYS A 675 1.83 37.24 6.97
CA LYS A 675 2.05 36.81 5.57
C LYS A 675 1.16 35.63 5.16
N VAL A 676 0.08 35.39 5.89
CA VAL A 676 -0.84 34.28 5.63
C VAL A 676 -2.18 34.85 5.21
N LYS A 677 -2.79 34.28 4.18
CA LYS A 677 -4.14 34.63 3.75
C LYS A 677 -5.13 33.86 4.61
N TYR A 678 -5.99 34.58 5.31
CA TYR A 678 -7.07 34.02 6.11
C TYR A 678 -8.35 34.14 5.31
N VAL A 679 -9.02 33.02 5.06
CA VAL A 679 -10.34 33.04 4.44
C VAL A 679 -11.27 32.13 5.20
N GLU A 680 -12.38 32.72 5.62
CA GLU A 680 -13.43 32.02 6.36
C GLU A 680 -14.17 31.06 5.42
N ASN A 681 -14.27 29.78 5.82
CA ASN A 681 -15.09 28.76 5.17
C ASN A 681 -14.86 28.63 3.65
N GLN A 682 -13.61 28.70 3.18
CA GLN A 682 -13.29 28.53 1.77
C GLN A 682 -13.47 27.08 1.28
N ASN A 683 -13.53 26.91 -0.04
CA ASN A 683 -13.35 25.62 -0.72
C ASN A 683 -11.96 25.07 -0.34
N ASN A 684 -11.95 24.28 0.73
CA ASN A 684 -10.76 23.66 1.27
C ASN A 684 -10.24 22.60 0.29
N PRO A 685 -8.92 22.36 0.22
CA PRO A 685 -8.41 21.23 -0.54
C PRO A 685 -9.01 19.93 0.00
N SER A 686 -9.22 18.94 -0.86
CA SER A 686 -9.64 17.62 -0.42
C SER A 686 -8.57 16.98 0.46
N SER A 687 -7.30 17.05 0.08
CA SER A 687 -6.16 16.52 0.86
C SER A 687 -5.06 17.56 1.07
N CYS A 688 -4.48 17.55 2.27
CA CYS A 688 -3.34 18.38 2.64
C CYS A 688 -1.98 17.81 2.20
N THR A 689 -1.91 16.50 1.91
CA THR A 689 -0.67 15.81 1.49
C THR A 689 -0.16 16.36 0.15
N ASN A 690 -1.04 16.45 -0.85
CA ASN A 690 -0.70 16.98 -2.19
C ASN A 690 -0.48 18.50 -2.17
N PHE A 691 -1.22 19.22 -1.32
CA PHE A 691 -1.11 20.68 -1.19
C PHE A 691 0.29 21.11 -0.73
N ILE A 692 0.90 20.34 0.18
CA ILE A 692 2.25 20.64 0.68
C ILE A 692 3.29 20.39 -0.42
N GLU A 693 3.19 19.32 -1.19
CA GLU A 693 4.11 19.02 -2.29
C GLU A 693 4.08 20.09 -3.38
N ASP A 694 2.89 20.53 -3.82
CA ASP A 694 2.75 21.60 -4.81
C ASP A 694 3.26 22.95 -4.28
N SER A 695 3.10 23.21 -2.98
CA SER A 695 3.65 24.41 -2.36
C SER A 695 5.19 24.37 -2.28
N LEU A 696 5.79 23.20 -2.04
CA LEU A 696 7.25 23.00 -2.02
C LEU A 696 7.85 23.06 -3.43
N LEU A 697 7.14 22.54 -4.43
CA LEU A 697 7.53 22.65 -5.85
C LEU A 697 7.52 24.11 -6.34
N ASN A 698 6.55 24.92 -5.87
CA ASN A 698 6.42 26.32 -6.27
C ASN A 698 7.24 27.31 -5.41
N SER A 699 7.67 26.94 -4.20
CA SER A 699 8.27 27.89 -3.23
C SER A 699 9.79 28.04 -3.25
N GLY A 700 10.53 27.48 -4.23
CA GLY A 700 11.88 28.01 -4.53
C GLY A 700 13.01 27.02 -4.87
N ALA A 701 12.77 25.72 -4.91
CA ALA A 701 13.81 24.77 -5.35
C ALA A 701 14.19 24.95 -6.85
N LEU A 702 13.21 25.30 -7.69
CA LEU A 702 13.42 25.57 -9.12
C LEU A 702 14.06 26.94 -9.40
N SER A 703 13.92 27.95 -8.53
CA SER A 703 14.58 29.25 -8.74
C SER A 703 16.09 29.16 -8.52
N ASN A 704 16.53 28.38 -7.52
CA ASN A 704 17.96 28.09 -7.29
C ASN A 704 18.58 27.24 -8.40
N TYR A 705 17.82 26.32 -9.01
CA TYR A 705 18.30 25.56 -10.18
C TYR A 705 18.43 26.43 -11.44
N LYS A 706 17.48 27.35 -11.69
CA LYS A 706 17.61 28.33 -12.78
C LYS A 706 18.83 29.23 -12.59
N ILE A 707 19.07 29.74 -11.37
CA ILE A 707 20.23 30.58 -11.08
C ILE A 707 21.53 29.78 -11.29
N LYS A 708 21.64 28.54 -10.79
CA LYS A 708 22.82 27.69 -11.03
C LYS A 708 23.03 27.36 -12.50
N LEU A 709 21.97 27.08 -13.26
CA LEU A 709 22.06 26.80 -14.69
C LEU A 709 22.50 28.06 -15.47
N SER A 710 22.03 29.25 -15.08
CA SER A 710 22.49 30.52 -15.65
C SER A 710 23.98 30.77 -15.39
N PHE A 711 24.50 30.43 -14.20
CA PHE A 711 25.95 30.52 -13.91
C PHE A 711 26.77 29.50 -14.70
N ILE A 712 26.26 28.27 -14.89
CA ILE A 712 26.94 27.25 -15.69
C ILE A 712 26.97 27.65 -17.17
N ILE A 713 25.85 28.16 -17.71
CA ILE A 713 25.80 28.66 -19.10
C ILE A 713 26.71 29.87 -19.27
N ALA A 714 26.72 30.82 -18.34
CA ALA A 714 27.63 31.97 -18.38
C ALA A 714 29.11 31.55 -18.29
N GLY A 715 29.42 30.52 -17.49
CA GLY A 715 30.76 29.93 -17.40
C GLY A 715 31.19 29.24 -18.70
N ILE A 716 30.30 28.46 -19.32
CA ILE A 716 30.56 27.77 -20.60
C ILE A 716 30.72 28.79 -21.73
N VAL A 717 29.88 29.82 -21.80
CA VAL A 717 29.99 30.89 -22.80
C VAL A 717 31.30 31.67 -22.62
N SER A 718 31.72 31.95 -21.37
CA SER A 718 33.01 32.60 -21.10
C SER A 718 34.20 31.72 -21.50
N LEU A 719 34.10 30.40 -21.30
CA LEU A 719 35.14 29.45 -21.70
C LEU A 719 35.23 29.32 -23.23
N ILE A 720 34.09 29.33 -23.93
CA ILE A 720 34.03 29.33 -25.41
C ILE A 720 34.55 30.64 -26.00
N LEU A 721 34.37 31.77 -25.33
CA LEU A 721 34.93 33.06 -25.77
C LEU A 721 36.43 33.22 -25.47
N MET A 722 36.99 32.38 -24.58
CA MET A 722 38.43 32.34 -24.28
C MET A 722 39.22 31.36 -25.15
N LEU A 723 38.54 30.38 -25.76
CA LEU A 723 39.08 29.47 -26.77
C LEU A 723 38.93 30.10 -28.17
#